data_AF-A0A7J8ZK26-F1
#
_entry.id   AF-A0A7J8ZK26-F1
#
_cell.length_a   1.000
_cell.length_b   1.000
_cell.length_c   1.000
_cell.angle_alpha   90.00
_cell.angle_beta   90.00
_cell.angle_gamma   90.00
#
_symmetry.space_group_name_H-M   'P 1'
#
loop_
_entity.id
_entity.type
_entity.pdbx_description
1 polymer ?
#
loop_
_entity_poly.entity_id
_entity_poly.type
_entity_poly.pdbx_seq_one_letter_code
_entity_poly.pdbx_strand_id
1 'polypeptide(L)'
;MSAFLKIRKRDWNEKGQPLKARINAKLSAFQAAARMQIKSLVCLDVDAKTSKKLVLETLALLIDAAEACLLSVWRKLRACEELFISLLSGIAQVAVSRGGQPLRVLLIRLKPLVLAACMQADTWGSSQGVMFDGVLKTCCEIIETGWAKDRAPIDTFIMGLATSIRERNDYGDQDDKEKQEVPAVQLNVIRLLADLNVAISKPEVVDMILPLFIESLEEGDAITPSLLRLRLLDAVSRMASLGFEKSYRETVVLMTRSYLSKLSSGGSGENKTSESEATTERFETLPAGFLLIATGLKNAKLRSDYRHRLLSLCSDVGLAAEAKSGRSGADFLGPLLPAVAEVCSDFDPTVDLEPSLLKLFRNLWFYVALFGLAPPIQKTQKSDSSTLSSSGSMSAIALQAVAGPYMWNEQWSSAVQRIAQGTPPLVVSSVKWLEDELELNALHNPGSRQGSGNEKAAVSQRTALSAALGGRVDVGAMSTISGVKATYLLAVAFLEIIRFISNGGILNGDTSGGTSFTASRSAFSCAFEYLKTPNLMPAVSQCLTAMVHRAFETAVSWLEDRITKTGDEAVIRESTLFAHACFLINSMSQREEHIRDIAVKLLVQLREKFPQVLWNSSCLDSLLFFVENETTSVVNDPAWEAAVRSLYQKNVREWTVESLSYAPCTTQGLLQEKLCKANTWQKAQHTTDVVSLLSEIRIGTGKNDCWTGIRTANIPAVMASAAAASGANLKLSEAFILEVLSTGIVSATVKSNYAGEIAGMRRLYNSMGGFQSAAPQQGFGGGLQRLISGAFSQPQQTEDEAFNEVSISKFVRLLQQFVNSAEKGGELDKSQFRETCCQATALLLSNLGSDRKSNVKGFSQLLRLLCWCPAYIATPDAMETGVFIWTWLVSAAPQWGSLVLAELVDAWLWTIDTKRGLFASDWKYSGPTAKLRPHLSAGEPEELPDINPVDQIIAHRLWLGFFIDRFEVVRHNSVEQLLLIGRMLQGTTKLPWSFSRHPAAAGTFFTFMLLGLKFCSCQSQGNLQNFRSGIQLLEDRIYRACLGWFAFEPQFYDMNNMNFAQSEAQSVQYFCNMFQP
;
A
#
# COMPACT_ATOMS: atom_id res chain seq x y z
N MET A 1 -59.39 -16.32 8.07
CA MET A 1 -58.28 -15.41 7.71
C MET A 1 -58.59 -14.63 6.42
N SER A 2 -58.72 -15.27 5.26
CA SER A 2 -58.96 -14.59 3.95
C SER A 2 -60.16 -13.63 3.95
N ALA A 3 -61.30 -14.03 4.52
CA ALA A 3 -62.49 -13.17 4.63
C ALA A 3 -62.23 -11.86 5.41
N PHE A 4 -61.36 -11.87 6.42
CA PHE A 4 -60.99 -10.67 7.18
C PHE A 4 -60.10 -9.73 6.38
N LEU A 5 -59.14 -10.28 5.62
CA LEU A 5 -58.20 -9.51 4.80
C LEU A 5 -58.86 -8.82 3.60
N LYS A 6 -60.01 -9.34 3.15
CA LYS A 6 -60.80 -8.78 2.04
C LYS A 6 -61.74 -7.62 2.43
N ILE A 7 -61.88 -7.31 3.73
CA ILE A 7 -62.77 -6.24 4.22
C ILE A 7 -62.21 -4.87 3.80
N ARG A 8 -63.03 -4.02 3.15
CA ARG A 8 -62.57 -2.70 2.70
C ARG A 8 -62.44 -1.75 3.89
N LYS A 9 -61.52 -0.79 3.80
CA LYS A 9 -61.26 0.19 4.89
C LYS A 9 -62.51 0.99 5.31
N ARG A 10 -63.47 1.17 4.40
CA ARG A 10 -64.73 1.88 4.61
C ARG A 10 -65.78 1.09 5.41
N ASP A 11 -65.64 -0.22 5.48
CA ASP A 11 -66.58 -1.12 6.16
C ASP A 11 -66.25 -1.28 7.66
N TRP A 12 -65.28 -0.50 8.17
CA TRP A 12 -64.86 -0.48 9.56
C TRP A 12 -65.50 0.70 10.32
N ASN A 13 -66.17 0.38 11.43
CA ASN A 13 -66.83 1.38 12.29
C ASN A 13 -65.82 2.23 13.10
N GLU A 14 -64.63 1.71 13.36
CA GLU A 14 -63.54 2.37 14.10
C GLU A 14 -62.56 3.03 13.10
N LYS A 15 -61.98 4.19 13.41
CA LYS A 15 -60.99 4.90 12.56
C LYS A 15 -59.74 5.30 13.37
N GLY A 16 -58.60 5.50 12.70
CA GLY A 16 -57.37 6.01 13.32
C GLY A 16 -56.51 4.94 14.04
N GLN A 17 -55.81 5.35 15.11
CA GLN A 17 -54.93 4.49 15.91
C GLN A 17 -55.60 3.25 16.54
N PRO A 18 -56.82 3.30 17.11
CA PRO A 18 -57.43 2.11 17.74
C PRO A 18 -57.72 1.01 16.73
N LEU A 19 -58.16 1.37 15.52
CA LEU A 19 -58.35 0.41 14.42
C LEU A 19 -57.02 -0.25 14.04
N LYS A 20 -55.93 0.53 13.93
CA LYS A 20 -54.59 0.03 13.60
C LYS A 20 -54.08 -0.98 14.64
N ALA A 21 -54.25 -0.70 15.93
CA ALA A 21 -53.85 -1.60 17.01
C ALA A 21 -54.64 -2.93 16.98
N ARG A 22 -55.96 -2.86 16.77
CA ARG A 22 -56.83 -4.04 16.65
C ARG A 22 -56.48 -4.92 15.45
N ILE A 23 -56.17 -4.30 14.31
CA ILE A 23 -55.74 -5.01 13.10
C ILE A 23 -54.40 -5.69 13.33
N ASN A 24 -53.41 -5.00 13.92
CA ASN A 24 -52.11 -5.59 14.24
C ASN A 24 -52.26 -6.82 15.15
N ALA A 25 -53.05 -6.73 16.22
CA ALA A 25 -53.29 -7.86 17.12
C ALA A 25 -53.92 -9.08 16.40
N LYS A 26 -54.90 -8.83 15.52
CA LYS A 26 -55.52 -9.90 14.71
C LYS A 26 -54.55 -10.52 13.71
N LEU A 27 -53.73 -9.71 13.03
CA LEU A 27 -52.72 -10.19 12.08
C LEU A 27 -51.63 -11.02 12.79
N SER A 28 -51.16 -10.60 13.96
CA SER A 28 -50.21 -11.38 14.77
C SER A 28 -50.82 -12.69 15.27
N ALA A 29 -52.09 -12.71 15.67
CA ALA A 29 -52.79 -13.94 16.04
C ALA A 29 -52.92 -14.90 14.84
N PHE A 30 -53.24 -14.38 13.66
CA PHE A 30 -53.27 -15.16 12.41
C PHE A 30 -51.89 -15.71 12.05
N GLN A 31 -50.83 -14.94 12.26
CA GLN A 31 -49.46 -15.37 12.01
C GLN A 31 -49.05 -16.52 12.94
N ALA A 32 -49.37 -16.42 14.24
CA ALA A 32 -49.11 -17.47 15.21
C ALA A 32 -49.87 -18.77 14.85
N ALA A 33 -51.16 -18.64 14.50
CA ALA A 33 -51.98 -19.76 14.07
C ALA A 33 -51.44 -20.43 12.80
N ALA A 34 -51.07 -19.64 11.79
CA ALA A 34 -50.47 -20.14 10.56
C ALA A 34 -49.16 -20.90 10.83
N ARG A 35 -48.25 -20.34 11.65
CA ARG A 35 -46.99 -21.00 12.03
C ARG A 35 -47.21 -22.34 12.73
N MET A 36 -48.19 -22.44 13.62
CA MET A 36 -48.55 -23.70 14.25
C MET A 36 -49.07 -24.74 13.25
N GLN A 37 -49.96 -24.33 12.33
CA GLN A 37 -50.48 -25.21 11.29
C GLN A 37 -49.37 -25.70 10.35
N ILE A 38 -48.48 -24.80 9.90
CA ILE A 38 -47.33 -25.13 9.06
C ILE A 38 -46.43 -26.16 9.75
N LYS A 39 -46.04 -25.94 11.01
CA LYS A 39 -45.20 -26.90 11.77
C LYS A 39 -45.87 -28.27 11.89
N SER A 40 -47.17 -28.28 12.16
CA SER A 40 -47.94 -29.53 12.28
C SER A 40 -47.99 -30.30 10.94
N LEU A 41 -48.09 -29.58 9.82
CA LEU A 41 -48.07 -30.17 8.48
C LEU A 41 -46.70 -30.75 8.11
N VAL A 42 -45.59 -30.15 8.53
CA VAL A 42 -44.25 -30.70 8.26
C VAL A 42 -44.02 -32.03 8.99
N CYS A 43 -44.63 -32.23 10.17
CA CYS A 43 -44.48 -33.45 10.97
C CYS A 43 -45.41 -34.63 10.59
N LEU A 44 -46.30 -34.48 9.61
CA LEU A 44 -47.26 -35.52 9.21
C LEU A 44 -46.65 -36.51 8.19
N ASP A 45 -46.68 -37.80 8.53
CA ASP A 45 -46.07 -38.90 7.79
C ASP A 45 -46.72 -39.20 6.41
N VAL A 46 -45.93 -39.72 5.46
CA VAL A 46 -46.16 -39.63 4.00
C VAL A 46 -47.10 -40.71 3.43
N ASP A 47 -47.33 -41.82 4.14
CA ASP A 47 -47.87 -43.04 3.53
C ASP A 47 -49.41 -43.15 3.49
N ALA A 48 -50.16 -42.25 4.12
CA ALA A 48 -51.62 -42.28 4.09
C ALA A 48 -52.22 -41.48 2.92
N LYS A 49 -53.04 -42.12 2.08
CA LYS A 49 -53.77 -41.47 0.97
C LYS A 49 -54.62 -40.26 1.44
N THR A 50 -55.09 -40.30 2.69
CA THR A 50 -55.81 -39.22 3.39
C THR A 50 -54.91 -38.05 3.80
N SER A 51 -53.65 -38.30 4.20
CA SER A 51 -52.71 -37.23 4.57
C SER A 51 -52.30 -36.39 3.35
N LYS A 52 -52.17 -37.01 2.17
CA LYS A 52 -51.88 -36.31 0.90
C LYS A 52 -52.99 -35.33 0.50
N LYS A 53 -54.27 -35.73 0.63
CA LYS A 53 -55.41 -34.85 0.32
C LYS A 53 -55.50 -33.66 1.28
N LEU A 54 -55.34 -33.91 2.59
CA LEU A 54 -55.38 -32.87 3.62
C LEU A 54 -54.30 -31.81 3.39
N VAL A 55 -53.10 -32.23 2.99
CA VAL A 55 -51.98 -31.32 2.72
C VAL A 55 -52.21 -30.47 1.48
N LEU A 56 -52.80 -31.03 0.41
CA LEU A 56 -53.16 -30.25 -0.78
C LEU A 56 -54.24 -29.21 -0.48
N GLU A 57 -55.29 -29.57 0.25
CA GLU A 57 -56.35 -28.65 0.67
C GLU A 57 -55.81 -27.54 1.58
N THR A 58 -54.92 -27.89 2.52
CA THR A 58 -54.34 -26.90 3.43
C THR A 58 -53.36 -25.96 2.72
N LEU A 59 -52.56 -26.48 1.78
CA LEU A 59 -51.70 -25.65 0.92
C LEU A 59 -52.52 -24.64 0.12
N ALA A 60 -53.65 -25.06 -0.47
CA ALA A 60 -54.54 -24.15 -1.20
C ALA A 60 -55.06 -23.01 -0.30
N LEU A 61 -55.52 -23.33 0.92
CA LEU A 61 -56.01 -22.33 1.88
C LEU A 61 -54.93 -21.35 2.34
N LEU A 62 -53.69 -21.81 2.49
CA LEU A 62 -52.55 -20.95 2.86
C LEU A 62 -52.18 -20.01 1.70
N ILE A 63 -52.21 -20.49 0.46
CA ILE A 63 -51.97 -19.66 -0.74
C ILE A 63 -53.07 -18.60 -0.89
N ASP A 64 -54.35 -18.96 -0.71
CA ASP A 64 -55.47 -18.01 -0.74
C ASP A 64 -55.36 -16.94 0.36
N ALA A 65 -54.78 -17.31 1.52
CA ALA A 65 -54.50 -16.38 2.61
C ALA A 65 -53.34 -15.44 2.26
N ALA A 66 -52.30 -15.93 1.60
CA ALA A 66 -51.18 -15.12 1.12
C ALA A 66 -51.64 -14.14 0.03
N GLU A 67 -52.46 -14.58 -0.93
CA GLU A 67 -53.06 -13.72 -1.96
C GLU A 67 -53.92 -12.62 -1.34
N ALA A 68 -54.73 -12.97 -0.33
CA ALA A 68 -55.53 -12.00 0.40
C ALA A 68 -54.67 -10.98 1.17
N CYS A 69 -53.47 -11.34 1.64
CA CYS A 69 -52.54 -10.38 2.26
C CYS A 69 -52.03 -9.36 1.24
N LEU A 70 -51.67 -9.80 0.03
CA LEU A 70 -51.24 -8.91 -1.06
C LEU A 70 -52.36 -7.94 -1.47
N LEU A 71 -53.56 -8.46 -1.72
CA LEU A 71 -54.70 -7.64 -2.16
C LEU A 71 -55.33 -6.79 -1.03
N SER A 72 -54.87 -6.93 0.21
CA SER A 72 -55.42 -6.25 1.37
C SER A 72 -55.12 -4.75 1.37
N VAL A 73 -56.08 -3.95 1.85
CA VAL A 73 -55.86 -2.53 2.19
C VAL A 73 -54.83 -2.32 3.31
N TRP A 74 -54.46 -3.39 4.02
CA TRP A 74 -53.50 -3.40 5.12
C TRP A 74 -52.10 -3.87 4.71
N ARG A 75 -51.85 -4.12 3.42
CA ARG A 75 -50.58 -4.68 2.91
C ARG A 75 -49.33 -3.91 3.34
N LYS A 76 -49.41 -2.58 3.50
CA LYS A 76 -48.29 -1.73 3.95
C LYS A 76 -48.06 -1.74 5.48
N LEU A 77 -48.85 -2.49 6.26
CA LEU A 77 -48.60 -2.69 7.68
C LEU A 77 -47.56 -3.79 7.87
N ARG A 78 -46.52 -3.52 8.67
CA ARG A 78 -45.48 -4.50 9.03
C ARG A 78 -46.03 -5.85 9.48
N ALA A 79 -47.09 -5.86 10.30
CA ALA A 79 -47.71 -7.11 10.75
C ALA A 79 -48.35 -7.93 9.59
N CYS A 80 -48.82 -7.26 8.53
CA CYS A 80 -49.34 -7.92 7.33
C CYS A 80 -48.21 -8.46 6.46
N GLU A 81 -47.10 -7.71 6.33
CA GLU A 81 -45.89 -8.15 5.63
C GLU A 81 -45.27 -9.39 6.31
N GLU A 82 -45.15 -9.37 7.65
CA GLU A 82 -44.61 -10.48 8.43
C GLU A 82 -45.52 -11.73 8.38
N LEU A 83 -46.85 -11.55 8.36
CA LEU A 83 -47.82 -12.62 8.14
C LEU A 83 -47.62 -13.23 6.75
N PHE A 84 -47.57 -12.39 5.71
CA PHE A 84 -47.39 -12.83 4.32
C PHE A 84 -46.08 -13.61 4.13
N ILE A 85 -44.95 -13.10 4.63
CA ILE A 85 -43.65 -13.81 4.58
C ILE A 85 -43.72 -15.15 5.32
N SER A 86 -44.38 -15.19 6.50
CA SER A 86 -44.51 -16.43 7.28
C SER A 86 -45.36 -17.47 6.56
N LEU A 87 -46.42 -17.04 5.85
CA LEU A 87 -47.25 -17.92 5.03
C LEU A 87 -46.43 -18.48 3.85
N LEU A 88 -45.77 -17.61 3.08
CA LEU A 88 -44.96 -18.02 1.92
C LEU A 88 -43.85 -19.02 2.29
N SER A 89 -43.06 -18.70 3.32
CA SER A 89 -41.96 -19.58 3.76
C SER A 89 -42.49 -20.94 4.24
N GLY A 90 -43.61 -20.96 4.96
CA GLY A 90 -44.23 -22.20 5.40
C GLY A 90 -44.80 -23.04 4.26
N ILE A 91 -45.43 -22.39 3.27
CA ILE A 91 -45.94 -23.04 2.06
C ILE A 91 -44.78 -23.68 1.28
N ALA A 92 -43.67 -22.96 1.11
CA ALA A 92 -42.47 -23.48 0.47
C ALA A 92 -41.91 -24.70 1.21
N GLN A 93 -41.72 -24.61 2.53
CA GLN A 93 -41.22 -25.74 3.35
C GLN A 93 -42.08 -27.00 3.21
N VAL A 94 -43.41 -26.87 3.24
CA VAL A 94 -44.33 -28.01 3.12
C VAL A 94 -44.31 -28.61 1.71
N ALA A 95 -44.30 -27.79 0.66
CA ALA A 95 -44.31 -28.29 -0.72
C ALA A 95 -42.97 -28.93 -1.13
N VAL A 96 -41.86 -28.31 -0.72
CA VAL A 96 -40.49 -28.77 -1.02
C VAL A 96 -40.16 -30.06 -0.28
N SER A 97 -40.52 -30.17 1.01
CA SER A 97 -40.23 -31.38 1.80
C SER A 97 -40.86 -32.63 1.18
N ARG A 98 -42.07 -32.48 0.62
CA ARG A 98 -42.89 -33.60 0.13
C ARG A 98 -42.69 -33.95 -1.35
N GLY A 99 -42.28 -33.00 -2.22
CA GLY A 99 -42.01 -33.24 -3.64
C GLY A 99 -43.22 -33.72 -4.47
N GLY A 100 -43.05 -33.92 -5.78
CA GLY A 100 -44.08 -34.51 -6.66
C GLY A 100 -45.36 -33.68 -6.83
N GLN A 101 -46.54 -34.29 -6.64
CA GLN A 101 -47.84 -33.64 -6.87
C GLN A 101 -48.08 -32.36 -6.02
N PRO A 102 -47.79 -32.32 -4.70
CA PRO A 102 -47.84 -31.09 -3.89
C PRO A 102 -47.02 -29.92 -4.45
N LEU A 103 -45.81 -30.19 -4.96
CA LEU A 103 -44.95 -29.18 -5.55
C LEU A 103 -45.57 -28.62 -6.85
N ARG A 104 -46.12 -29.49 -7.71
CA ARG A 104 -46.81 -29.08 -8.94
C ARG A 104 -48.01 -28.18 -8.66
N VAL A 105 -48.85 -28.55 -7.69
CA VAL A 105 -50.03 -27.77 -7.28
C VAL A 105 -49.63 -26.41 -6.73
N LEU A 106 -48.55 -26.34 -5.94
CA LEU A 106 -48.00 -25.07 -5.46
C LEU A 106 -47.57 -24.18 -6.64
N LEU A 107 -46.74 -24.69 -7.56
CA LEU A 107 -46.17 -23.89 -8.65
C LEU A 107 -47.25 -23.29 -9.57
N ILE A 108 -48.31 -24.06 -9.86
CA ILE A 108 -49.47 -23.58 -10.65
C ILE A 108 -50.13 -22.36 -9.99
N ARG A 109 -50.28 -22.38 -8.65
CA ARG A 109 -50.92 -21.31 -7.89
C ARG A 109 -49.96 -20.19 -7.49
N LEU A 110 -48.66 -20.47 -7.49
CA LEU A 110 -47.61 -19.50 -7.19
C LEU A 110 -47.43 -18.50 -8.34
N LYS A 111 -47.54 -18.92 -9.62
CA LYS A 111 -47.39 -18.00 -10.77
C LYS A 111 -48.34 -16.78 -10.67
N PRO A 112 -49.66 -16.93 -10.48
CA PRO A 112 -50.57 -15.80 -10.28
C PRO A 112 -50.23 -14.93 -9.06
N LEU A 113 -49.79 -15.54 -7.96
CA LEU A 113 -49.40 -14.83 -6.73
C LEU A 113 -48.17 -13.95 -6.97
N VAL A 114 -47.19 -14.46 -7.70
CA VAL A 114 -45.98 -13.73 -8.12
C VAL A 114 -46.36 -12.54 -9.01
N LEU A 115 -47.21 -12.75 -10.02
CA LEU A 115 -47.68 -11.68 -10.90
C LEU A 115 -48.45 -10.61 -10.13
N ALA A 116 -49.30 -11.00 -9.17
CA ALA A 116 -50.01 -10.07 -8.30
C ALA A 116 -49.06 -9.26 -7.40
N ALA A 117 -47.95 -9.84 -6.94
CA ALA A 117 -46.91 -9.10 -6.22
C ALA A 117 -46.19 -8.11 -7.14
N CYS A 118 -45.81 -8.52 -8.36
CA CYS A 118 -45.20 -7.64 -9.36
C CYS A 118 -46.11 -6.46 -9.77
N MET A 119 -47.43 -6.67 -9.82
CA MET A 119 -48.42 -5.61 -10.07
C MET A 119 -48.42 -4.53 -8.99
N GLN A 120 -48.08 -4.89 -7.76
CA GLN A 120 -48.22 -4.04 -6.59
C GLN A 120 -46.91 -3.39 -6.13
N ALA A 121 -45.78 -3.86 -6.66
CA ALA A 121 -44.45 -3.37 -6.37
C ALA A 121 -44.21 -2.00 -7.01
N ASP A 122 -43.51 -1.13 -6.29
CA ASP A 122 -43.13 0.20 -6.80
C ASP A 122 -42.12 0.04 -7.96
N THR A 123 -42.41 0.69 -9.08
CA THR A 123 -41.60 0.59 -10.31
C THR A 123 -40.31 1.41 -10.27
N TRP A 124 -40.23 2.42 -9.40
CA TRP A 124 -39.20 3.49 -9.42
C TRP A 124 -38.33 3.57 -8.15
N GLY A 125 -38.31 2.53 -7.31
CA GLY A 125 -37.48 2.47 -6.09
C GLY A 125 -36.40 1.37 -6.10
N SER A 126 -35.30 1.59 -5.36
CA SER A 126 -34.30 0.54 -5.10
C SER A 126 -34.88 -0.61 -4.27
N SER A 127 -35.84 -0.33 -3.37
CA SER A 127 -36.62 -1.31 -2.61
C SER A 127 -38.04 -1.46 -3.18
N GLN A 128 -38.40 -2.64 -3.70
CA GLN A 128 -39.73 -2.92 -4.27
C GLN A 128 -40.81 -3.28 -3.24
N GLY A 129 -40.48 -3.14 -1.95
CA GLY A 129 -41.32 -3.44 -0.81
C GLY A 129 -41.11 -4.85 -0.27
N VAL A 130 -41.29 -5.00 1.04
CA VAL A 130 -40.98 -6.23 1.81
C VAL A 130 -41.69 -7.48 1.28
N MET A 131 -42.90 -7.32 0.72
CA MET A 131 -43.66 -8.43 0.13
C MET A 131 -43.05 -8.94 -1.18
N PHE A 132 -42.49 -8.06 -2.03
CA PHE A 132 -41.82 -8.49 -3.26
C PHE A 132 -40.55 -9.29 -2.94
N ASP A 133 -39.73 -8.79 -2.01
CA ASP A 133 -38.52 -9.50 -1.55
C ASP A 133 -38.87 -10.86 -0.91
N GLY A 134 -39.98 -10.92 -0.18
CA GLY A 134 -40.52 -12.16 0.36
C GLY A 134 -40.91 -13.17 -0.72
N VAL A 135 -41.54 -12.72 -1.81
CA VAL A 135 -41.86 -13.56 -2.97
C VAL A 135 -40.59 -14.04 -3.68
N LEU A 136 -39.65 -13.14 -3.97
CA LEU A 136 -38.35 -13.46 -4.58
C LEU A 136 -37.64 -14.55 -3.78
N LYS A 137 -37.46 -14.36 -2.47
CA LYS A 137 -36.80 -15.32 -1.58
C LYS A 137 -37.50 -16.68 -1.59
N THR A 138 -38.83 -16.68 -1.54
CA THR A 138 -39.62 -17.92 -1.56
C THR A 138 -39.47 -18.66 -2.89
N CYS A 139 -39.48 -17.93 -4.01
CA CYS A 139 -39.21 -18.50 -5.33
C CYS A 139 -37.80 -19.09 -5.42
N CYS A 140 -36.77 -18.40 -4.91
CA CYS A 140 -35.40 -18.96 -4.82
C CYS A 140 -35.37 -20.27 -4.02
N GLU A 141 -35.95 -20.27 -2.80
CA GLU A 141 -36.01 -21.46 -1.94
C GLU A 141 -36.68 -22.63 -2.65
N ILE A 142 -37.83 -22.40 -3.30
CA ILE A 142 -38.57 -23.44 -4.04
C ILE A 142 -37.77 -23.94 -5.24
N ILE A 143 -37.15 -23.04 -6.00
CA ILE A 143 -36.39 -23.40 -7.19
C ILE A 143 -35.15 -24.21 -6.78
N GLU A 144 -34.33 -23.74 -5.84
CA GLU A 144 -33.10 -24.41 -5.41
C GLU A 144 -33.36 -25.83 -4.89
N THR A 145 -34.36 -25.97 -4.03
CA THR A 145 -34.69 -27.25 -3.38
C THR A 145 -35.50 -28.19 -4.27
N GLY A 146 -36.37 -27.63 -5.12
CA GLY A 146 -37.13 -28.36 -6.13
C GLY A 146 -36.25 -28.85 -7.29
N TRP A 147 -35.17 -28.11 -7.62
CA TRP A 147 -34.27 -28.40 -8.73
C TRP A 147 -33.72 -29.83 -8.71
N ALA A 148 -33.36 -30.33 -7.52
CA ALA A 148 -32.78 -31.66 -7.34
C ALA A 148 -33.84 -32.77 -7.22
N LYS A 149 -35.10 -32.43 -6.89
CA LYS A 149 -36.15 -33.40 -6.59
C LYS A 149 -37.09 -33.67 -7.76
N ASP A 150 -37.59 -32.62 -8.44
CA ASP A 150 -38.52 -32.73 -9.58
C ASP A 150 -38.32 -31.51 -10.51
N ARG A 151 -37.51 -31.69 -11.56
CA ARG A 151 -37.05 -30.61 -12.43
C ARG A 151 -38.12 -30.09 -13.39
N ALA A 152 -38.92 -30.98 -14.00
CA ALA A 152 -39.87 -30.60 -15.05
C ALA A 152 -40.95 -29.57 -14.61
N PRO A 153 -41.54 -29.64 -13.39
CA PRO A 153 -42.44 -28.61 -12.89
C PRO A 153 -41.77 -27.27 -12.65
N ILE A 154 -40.51 -27.27 -12.22
CA ILE A 154 -39.73 -26.05 -11.98
C ILE A 154 -39.41 -25.36 -13.30
N ASP A 155 -38.96 -26.12 -14.31
CA ASP A 155 -38.72 -25.60 -15.66
C ASP A 155 -40.02 -24.98 -16.24
N THR A 156 -41.16 -25.66 -16.08
CA THR A 156 -42.47 -25.17 -16.52
C THR A 156 -42.89 -23.88 -15.80
N PHE A 157 -42.60 -23.78 -14.49
CA PHE A 157 -42.89 -22.58 -13.71
C PHE A 157 -42.06 -21.38 -14.14
N ILE A 158 -40.74 -21.58 -14.32
CA ILE A 158 -39.81 -20.53 -14.76
C ILE A 158 -40.20 -20.04 -16.16
N MET A 159 -40.42 -20.96 -17.11
CA MET A 159 -40.88 -20.61 -18.45
C MET A 159 -42.25 -19.96 -18.43
N GLY A 160 -43.15 -20.39 -17.54
CA GLY A 160 -44.46 -19.77 -17.33
C GLY A 160 -44.37 -18.33 -16.83
N LEU A 161 -43.38 -17.99 -16.01
CA LEU A 161 -43.11 -16.60 -15.61
C LEU A 161 -42.47 -15.81 -16.75
N ALA A 162 -41.52 -16.38 -17.48
CA ALA A 162 -40.83 -15.69 -18.56
C ALA A 162 -41.75 -15.38 -19.76
N THR A 163 -42.64 -16.31 -20.12
CA THR A 163 -43.66 -16.10 -21.18
C THR A 163 -44.67 -15.01 -20.85
N SER A 164 -44.92 -14.74 -19.56
CA SER A 164 -45.83 -13.66 -19.14
C SER A 164 -45.36 -12.25 -19.53
N ILE A 165 -44.11 -12.12 -19.97
CA ILE A 165 -43.57 -10.88 -20.55
C ILE A 165 -44.18 -10.60 -21.94
N ARG A 166 -44.63 -11.63 -22.67
CA ARG A 166 -45.17 -11.55 -24.04
C ARG A 166 -46.68 -11.78 -24.16
N GLU A 167 -47.32 -12.42 -23.18
CA GLU A 167 -48.72 -12.88 -23.21
C GLU A 167 -49.82 -11.78 -23.33
N ARG A 168 -49.51 -10.54 -23.75
CA ARG A 168 -50.51 -9.45 -23.85
C ARG A 168 -50.81 -8.92 -25.26
N ASN A 169 -50.22 -9.47 -26.32
CA ASN A 169 -50.53 -9.01 -27.69
C ASN A 169 -51.82 -9.58 -28.29
N ASP A 170 -52.50 -10.54 -27.65
CA ASP A 170 -53.62 -11.26 -28.28
C ASP A 170 -55.04 -10.82 -27.84
N TYR A 171 -55.21 -9.83 -26.97
CA TYR A 171 -56.54 -9.42 -26.45
C TYR A 171 -56.91 -7.95 -26.71
N GLY A 172 -56.36 -7.34 -27.76
CA GLY A 172 -56.46 -5.91 -28.03
C GLY A 172 -57.05 -5.50 -29.38
N ASP A 173 -57.92 -6.29 -30.02
CA ASP A 173 -58.78 -5.79 -31.10
C ASP A 173 -59.97 -5.02 -30.51
N GLN A 174 -59.71 -3.85 -29.94
CA GLN A 174 -60.72 -2.82 -29.77
C GLN A 174 -60.06 -1.44 -29.80
N ASP A 175 -60.46 -0.66 -30.81
CA ASP A 175 -60.15 0.76 -31.03
C ASP A 175 -60.11 1.57 -29.72
N ASP A 176 -58.94 2.13 -29.39
CA ASP A 176 -58.77 3.59 -29.28
C ASP A 176 -57.30 3.95 -28.98
N LYS A 177 -56.76 4.83 -29.83
CA LYS A 177 -55.39 5.34 -29.79
C LYS A 177 -55.22 6.41 -28.71
N GLU A 178 -54.88 6.01 -27.49
CA GLU A 178 -54.13 6.87 -26.57
C GLU A 178 -52.98 6.09 -25.93
N LYS A 179 -51.77 6.66 -26.01
CA LYS A 179 -50.47 6.12 -25.59
C LYS A 179 -50.57 5.23 -24.34
N GLN A 180 -50.55 3.91 -24.52
CA GLN A 180 -50.46 2.96 -23.40
C GLN A 180 -49.05 3.02 -22.81
N GLU A 181 -48.95 3.49 -21.56
CA GLU A 181 -47.75 3.35 -20.73
C GLU A 181 -47.37 1.86 -20.59
N VAL A 182 -46.08 1.55 -20.67
CA VAL A 182 -45.57 0.18 -20.45
C VAL A 182 -46.08 -0.33 -19.09
N PRO A 183 -46.75 -1.50 -19.03
CA PRO A 183 -47.32 -1.99 -17.78
C PRO A 183 -46.24 -2.18 -16.71
N ALA A 184 -46.39 -1.51 -15.55
CA ALA A 184 -45.56 -1.66 -14.36
C ALA A 184 -45.22 -3.13 -14.02
N VAL A 185 -46.19 -4.03 -14.27
CA VAL A 185 -46.10 -5.48 -14.06
C VAL A 185 -44.97 -6.10 -14.88
N GLN A 186 -44.85 -5.76 -16.16
CA GLN A 186 -43.88 -6.35 -17.08
C GLN A 186 -42.46 -6.00 -16.65
N LEU A 187 -42.22 -4.73 -16.29
CA LEU A 187 -40.93 -4.24 -15.80
C LEU A 187 -40.52 -4.94 -14.49
N ASN A 188 -41.47 -5.14 -13.57
CA ASN A 188 -41.22 -5.82 -12.30
C ASN A 188 -41.01 -7.33 -12.46
N VAL A 189 -41.66 -7.97 -13.44
CA VAL A 189 -41.42 -9.39 -13.79
C VAL A 189 -40.01 -9.58 -14.37
N ILE A 190 -39.56 -8.70 -15.27
CA ILE A 190 -38.20 -8.73 -15.82
C ILE A 190 -37.17 -8.62 -14.69
N ARG A 191 -37.36 -7.67 -13.77
CA ARG A 191 -36.49 -7.49 -12.60
C ARG A 191 -36.50 -8.72 -11.70
N LEU A 192 -37.68 -9.28 -11.39
CA LEU A 192 -37.80 -10.50 -10.58
C LEU A 192 -37.01 -11.65 -11.20
N LEU A 193 -37.16 -11.88 -12.51
CA LEU A 193 -36.46 -12.95 -13.21
C LEU A 193 -34.93 -12.74 -13.23
N ALA A 194 -34.47 -11.50 -13.37
CA ALA A 194 -33.04 -11.17 -13.25
C ALA A 194 -32.51 -11.45 -11.83
N ASP A 195 -33.21 -10.98 -10.81
CA ASP A 195 -32.83 -11.19 -9.40
C ASP A 195 -32.90 -12.68 -9.01
N LEU A 196 -33.86 -13.44 -9.56
CA LEU A 196 -33.92 -14.90 -9.42
C LEU A 196 -32.69 -15.58 -9.99
N ASN A 197 -32.26 -15.21 -11.21
CA ASN A 197 -31.05 -15.76 -11.83
C ASN A 197 -29.81 -15.49 -10.98
N VAL A 198 -29.67 -14.26 -10.46
CA VAL A 198 -28.53 -13.87 -9.62
C VAL A 198 -28.52 -14.66 -8.31
N ALA A 199 -29.68 -14.83 -7.66
CA ALA A 199 -29.80 -15.57 -6.41
C ALA A 199 -29.56 -17.08 -6.58
N ILE A 200 -30.12 -17.70 -7.63
CA ILE A 200 -30.01 -19.15 -7.87
C ILE A 200 -28.62 -19.53 -8.41
N SER A 201 -28.01 -18.67 -9.24
CA SER A 201 -26.68 -18.85 -9.80
C SER A 201 -26.46 -20.22 -10.47
N LYS A 202 -27.38 -20.64 -11.35
CA LYS A 202 -27.28 -21.87 -12.16
C LYS A 202 -27.34 -21.57 -13.66
N PRO A 203 -26.44 -22.14 -14.48
CA PRO A 203 -26.37 -21.86 -15.92
C PRO A 203 -27.65 -22.26 -16.66
N GLU A 204 -28.29 -23.36 -16.25
CA GLU A 204 -29.48 -23.88 -16.92
C GLU A 204 -30.69 -22.95 -16.77
N VAL A 205 -30.79 -22.21 -15.65
CA VAL A 205 -31.86 -21.23 -15.43
C VAL A 205 -31.66 -20.01 -16.32
N VAL A 206 -30.40 -19.57 -16.43
CA VAL A 206 -30.00 -18.46 -17.29
C VAL A 206 -30.27 -18.81 -18.75
N ASP A 207 -29.92 -20.02 -19.19
CA ASP A 207 -30.14 -20.49 -20.56
C ASP A 207 -31.62 -20.60 -20.95
N MET A 208 -32.53 -20.76 -19.99
CA MET A 208 -33.98 -20.74 -20.26
C MET A 208 -34.55 -19.32 -20.43
N ILE A 209 -34.04 -18.34 -19.66
CA ILE A 209 -34.61 -17.00 -19.58
C ILE A 209 -33.93 -16.03 -20.56
N LEU A 210 -32.61 -16.10 -20.70
CA LEU A 210 -31.83 -15.15 -21.48
C LEU A 210 -32.28 -15.03 -22.95
N PRO A 211 -32.54 -16.14 -23.68
CA PRO A 211 -32.95 -16.05 -25.08
C PRO A 211 -34.24 -15.23 -25.26
N LEU A 212 -35.17 -15.33 -24.31
CA LEU A 212 -36.42 -14.57 -24.36
C LEU A 212 -36.19 -13.07 -24.21
N PHE A 213 -35.25 -12.66 -23.35
CA PHE A 213 -34.87 -11.26 -23.17
C PHE A 213 -34.11 -10.72 -24.38
N ILE A 214 -33.19 -11.52 -24.95
CA ILE A 214 -32.43 -11.17 -26.15
C ILE A 214 -33.37 -10.98 -27.34
N GLU A 215 -34.26 -11.93 -27.61
CA GLU A 215 -35.23 -11.83 -28.70
C GLU A 215 -36.17 -10.63 -28.51
N SER A 216 -36.59 -10.31 -27.27
CA SER A 216 -37.34 -9.08 -26.99
C SER A 216 -36.55 -7.80 -27.27
N LEU A 217 -35.22 -7.81 -27.09
CA LEU A 217 -34.33 -6.68 -27.41
C LEU A 217 -34.04 -6.53 -28.92
N GLU A 218 -34.18 -7.61 -29.71
CA GLU A 218 -33.87 -7.65 -31.14
C GLU A 218 -35.10 -7.58 -32.07
N GLU A 219 -36.22 -8.20 -31.70
CA GLU A 219 -37.38 -8.44 -32.60
C GLU A 219 -38.72 -7.89 -32.06
N GLY A 220 -38.75 -7.21 -30.91
CA GLY A 220 -39.99 -6.74 -30.24
C GLY A 220 -40.11 -5.23 -29.97
N ASP A 221 -41.04 -4.83 -29.10
CA ASP A 221 -41.32 -3.43 -28.73
C ASP A 221 -40.13 -2.68 -28.09
N ALA A 222 -39.08 -3.41 -27.70
CA ALA A 222 -37.87 -2.85 -27.09
C ALA A 222 -36.74 -2.56 -28.09
N ILE A 223 -37.01 -2.54 -29.41
CA ILE A 223 -36.00 -2.17 -30.44
C ILE A 223 -35.57 -0.69 -30.30
N THR A 224 -36.53 0.20 -30.01
CA THR A 224 -36.28 1.63 -29.76
C THR A 224 -36.00 1.91 -28.27
N PRO A 225 -35.30 3.01 -27.94
CA PRO A 225 -35.13 3.43 -26.55
C PRO A 225 -36.49 3.54 -25.86
N SER A 226 -36.67 2.77 -24.80
CA SER A 226 -37.88 2.72 -24.00
C SER A 226 -37.53 2.25 -22.59
N LEU A 227 -38.36 2.57 -21.60
CA LEU A 227 -38.19 2.06 -20.23
C LEU A 227 -38.10 0.51 -20.17
N LEU A 228 -38.82 -0.18 -21.07
CA LEU A 228 -38.74 -1.63 -21.25
C LEU A 228 -37.34 -2.06 -21.67
N ARG A 229 -36.77 -1.40 -22.70
CA ARG A 229 -35.41 -1.65 -23.19
C ARG A 229 -34.36 -1.42 -22.09
N LEU A 230 -34.46 -0.32 -21.34
CA LEU A 230 -33.53 -0.02 -20.25
C LEU A 230 -33.53 -1.13 -19.19
N ARG A 231 -34.72 -1.62 -18.81
CA ARG A 231 -34.86 -2.72 -17.85
C ARG A 231 -34.34 -4.06 -18.37
N LEU A 232 -34.58 -4.36 -19.64
CA LEU A 232 -34.05 -5.57 -20.27
C LEU A 232 -32.51 -5.54 -20.33
N LEU A 233 -31.91 -4.40 -20.68
CA LEU A 233 -30.45 -4.22 -20.68
C LEU A 233 -29.82 -4.39 -19.29
N ASP A 234 -30.43 -3.84 -18.23
CA ASP A 234 -30.00 -4.09 -16.83
C ASP A 234 -30.13 -5.59 -16.46
N ALA A 235 -31.25 -6.23 -16.83
CA ALA A 235 -31.50 -7.63 -16.54
C ALA A 235 -30.48 -8.58 -17.22
N VAL A 236 -30.21 -8.40 -18.51
CA VAL A 236 -29.22 -9.24 -19.23
C VAL A 236 -27.80 -8.99 -18.69
N SER A 237 -27.47 -7.75 -18.32
CA SER A 237 -26.17 -7.42 -17.70
C SER A 237 -25.97 -8.17 -16.37
N ARG A 238 -27.01 -8.19 -15.52
CA ARG A 238 -27.01 -8.95 -14.25
C ARG A 238 -26.78 -10.45 -14.49
N MET A 239 -27.45 -11.03 -15.48
CA MET A 239 -27.29 -12.44 -15.82
C MET A 239 -25.88 -12.74 -16.36
N ALA A 240 -25.35 -11.88 -17.24
CA ALA A 240 -24.00 -12.03 -17.78
C ALA A 240 -22.90 -11.89 -16.71
N SER A 241 -23.13 -11.08 -15.67
CA SER A 241 -22.19 -10.91 -14.55
C SER A 241 -21.91 -12.19 -13.75
N LEU A 242 -22.78 -13.20 -13.86
CA LEU A 242 -22.59 -14.51 -13.24
C LEU A 242 -21.45 -15.32 -13.87
N GLY A 243 -21.04 -14.97 -15.09
CA GLY A 243 -19.89 -15.60 -15.76
C GLY A 243 -20.15 -17.00 -16.30
N PHE A 244 -21.37 -17.32 -16.75
CA PHE A 244 -21.61 -18.52 -17.54
C PHE A 244 -21.29 -18.26 -19.01
N GLU A 245 -20.34 -19.02 -19.58
CA GLU A 245 -19.66 -18.71 -20.85
C GLU A 245 -20.59 -18.35 -22.01
N LYS A 246 -21.66 -19.13 -22.23
CA LYS A 246 -22.65 -18.89 -23.29
C LYS A 246 -23.40 -17.58 -23.07
N SER A 247 -24.08 -17.45 -21.92
CA SER A 247 -24.89 -16.28 -21.55
C SER A 247 -24.10 -14.98 -21.56
N TYR A 248 -22.87 -15.03 -21.06
CA TYR A 248 -21.95 -13.90 -21.01
C TYR A 248 -21.56 -13.46 -22.44
N ARG A 249 -21.16 -14.39 -23.31
CA ARG A 249 -20.75 -14.05 -24.69
C ARG A 249 -21.90 -13.47 -25.50
N GLU A 250 -23.08 -14.08 -25.45
CA GLU A 250 -24.27 -13.62 -26.17
C GLU A 250 -24.66 -12.18 -25.74
N THR A 251 -24.69 -11.94 -24.42
CA THR A 251 -25.05 -10.64 -23.86
C THR A 251 -24.03 -9.56 -24.25
N VAL A 252 -22.73 -9.84 -24.11
CA VAL A 252 -21.67 -8.86 -24.43
C VAL A 252 -21.68 -8.50 -25.91
N VAL A 253 -21.90 -9.47 -26.81
CA VAL A 253 -22.01 -9.19 -28.25
C VAL A 253 -23.22 -8.30 -28.54
N LEU A 254 -24.39 -8.60 -27.94
CA LEU A 254 -25.60 -7.79 -28.11
C LEU A 254 -25.40 -6.36 -27.58
N MET A 255 -24.84 -6.21 -26.39
CA MET A 255 -24.57 -4.90 -25.79
C MET A 255 -23.58 -4.08 -26.62
N THR A 256 -22.51 -4.70 -27.12
CA THR A 256 -21.53 -4.07 -28.03
C THR A 256 -22.20 -3.58 -29.30
N ARG A 257 -23.02 -4.43 -29.95
CA ARG A 257 -23.78 -4.02 -31.15
C ARG A 257 -24.75 -2.88 -30.84
N SER A 258 -25.45 -2.94 -29.70
CA SER A 258 -26.36 -1.90 -29.25
C SER A 258 -25.61 -0.57 -29.08
N TYR A 259 -24.49 -0.56 -28.37
CA TYR A 259 -23.68 0.64 -28.14
C TYR A 259 -23.19 1.27 -29.46
N LEU A 260 -22.68 0.47 -30.39
CA LEU A 260 -22.22 0.93 -31.71
C LEU A 260 -23.36 1.44 -32.59
N SER A 261 -24.55 0.83 -32.54
CA SER A 261 -25.72 1.30 -33.28
C SER A 261 -26.17 2.70 -32.85
N LYS A 262 -26.07 3.03 -31.55
CA LYS A 262 -26.44 4.36 -31.04
C LYS A 262 -25.42 5.44 -31.40
N LEU A 263 -24.17 5.05 -31.71
CA LEU A 263 -23.19 5.95 -32.30
C LEU A 263 -23.57 6.35 -33.73
N SER A 264 -24.24 5.47 -34.48
CA SER A 264 -24.63 5.74 -35.87
C SER A 264 -25.84 6.69 -35.98
N SER A 265 -26.76 6.71 -35.01
CA SER A 265 -28.05 7.43 -35.07
C SER A 265 -28.07 8.87 -34.50
N GLY A 266 -26.98 9.37 -33.91
CA GLY A 266 -26.93 10.64 -33.16
C GLY A 266 -27.08 11.96 -33.94
N GLY A 267 -27.91 12.01 -34.99
CA GLY A 267 -28.06 13.21 -35.84
C GLY A 267 -29.45 13.48 -36.43
N SER A 268 -30.49 12.68 -36.18
CA SER A 268 -31.85 12.98 -36.66
C SER A 268 -32.79 13.31 -35.51
N GLY A 269 -33.37 14.51 -35.52
CA GLY A 269 -34.29 14.98 -34.50
C GLY A 269 -35.52 14.10 -34.39
N GLU A 270 -35.74 13.52 -33.21
CA GLU A 270 -36.99 12.86 -32.83
C GLU A 270 -37.34 13.24 -31.38
N ASN A 271 -38.52 13.83 -31.21
CA ASN A 271 -39.32 14.00 -29.99
C ASN A 271 -38.60 14.01 -28.61
N LYS A 272 -38.72 15.14 -27.89
CA LYS A 272 -38.13 15.44 -26.56
C LYS A 272 -38.18 14.34 -25.47
N THR A 273 -39.14 13.42 -25.48
CA THR A 273 -39.19 12.29 -24.51
C THR A 273 -38.35 11.09 -24.95
N SER A 274 -38.26 10.82 -26.26
CA SER A 274 -37.39 9.80 -26.85
C SER A 274 -35.92 10.17 -26.68
N GLU A 275 -35.59 11.47 -26.78
CA GLU A 275 -34.25 12.01 -26.54
C GLU A 275 -33.74 11.71 -25.12
N SER A 276 -34.58 11.81 -24.08
CA SER A 276 -34.17 11.56 -22.70
C SER A 276 -33.87 10.09 -22.43
N GLU A 277 -34.70 9.17 -22.92
CA GLU A 277 -34.51 7.73 -22.73
C GLU A 277 -33.34 7.20 -23.57
N ALA A 278 -33.16 7.70 -24.80
CA ALA A 278 -32.00 7.38 -25.63
C ALA A 278 -30.68 7.86 -25.01
N THR A 279 -30.70 9.04 -24.37
CA THR A 279 -29.55 9.58 -23.63
C THR A 279 -29.26 8.71 -22.39
N THR A 280 -30.30 8.33 -21.65
CA THR A 280 -30.18 7.45 -20.46
C THR A 280 -29.65 6.06 -20.84
N GLU A 281 -30.12 5.48 -21.95
CA GLU A 281 -29.63 4.20 -22.46
C GLU A 281 -28.12 4.27 -22.74
N ARG A 282 -27.68 5.34 -23.39
CA ARG A 282 -26.32 5.53 -23.88
C ARG A 282 -25.32 5.87 -22.79
N PHE A 283 -25.66 6.83 -21.92
CA PHE A 283 -24.72 7.39 -20.96
C PHE A 283 -24.77 6.72 -19.59
N GLU A 284 -25.87 6.05 -19.26
CA GLU A 284 -26.06 5.44 -17.94
C GLU A 284 -26.23 3.92 -18.05
N THR A 285 -27.23 3.43 -18.78
CA THR A 285 -27.64 2.02 -18.68
C THR A 285 -26.65 1.06 -19.32
N LEU A 286 -26.23 1.29 -20.57
CA LEU A 286 -25.23 0.43 -21.22
C LEU A 286 -23.87 0.49 -20.51
N PRO A 287 -23.30 1.68 -20.18
CA PRO A 287 -22.08 1.79 -19.38
C PRO A 287 -22.16 1.09 -18.02
N ALA A 288 -23.25 1.27 -17.28
CA ALA A 288 -23.46 0.60 -16.00
C ALA A 288 -23.53 -0.92 -16.17
N GLY A 289 -24.17 -1.41 -17.24
CA GLY A 289 -24.20 -2.82 -17.59
C GLY A 289 -22.81 -3.40 -17.86
N PHE A 290 -21.98 -2.71 -18.65
CA PHE A 290 -20.59 -3.14 -18.88
C PHE A 290 -19.75 -3.17 -17.60
N LEU A 291 -19.94 -2.19 -16.71
CA LEU A 291 -19.27 -2.15 -15.40
C LEU A 291 -19.76 -3.27 -14.48
N LEU A 292 -21.06 -3.56 -14.50
CA LEU A 292 -21.66 -4.64 -13.70
C LEU A 292 -21.14 -6.01 -14.13
N ILE A 293 -20.94 -6.23 -15.44
CA ILE A 293 -20.27 -7.45 -15.93
C ILE A 293 -18.81 -7.48 -15.48
N ALA A 294 -18.06 -6.37 -15.60
CA ALA A 294 -16.65 -6.30 -15.20
C ALA A 294 -16.43 -6.65 -13.71
N THR A 295 -17.31 -6.14 -12.85
CA THR A 295 -17.27 -6.37 -11.39
C THR A 295 -17.73 -7.77 -10.99
N GLY A 296 -18.70 -8.36 -11.70
CA GLY A 296 -19.24 -9.69 -11.38
C GLY A 296 -18.35 -10.86 -11.81
N LEU A 297 -17.57 -10.70 -12.89
CA LEU A 297 -16.71 -11.77 -13.42
C LEU A 297 -15.54 -12.10 -12.46
N LYS A 298 -15.57 -13.31 -11.89
CA LYS A 298 -14.53 -13.84 -10.99
C LYS A 298 -13.52 -14.77 -11.67
N ASN A 299 -13.90 -15.40 -12.78
CA ASN A 299 -13.05 -16.37 -13.49
C ASN A 299 -11.98 -15.64 -14.32
N ALA A 300 -10.69 -15.91 -14.06
CA ALA A 300 -9.58 -15.26 -14.76
C ALA A 300 -9.62 -15.39 -16.29
N LYS A 301 -10.06 -16.54 -16.83
CA LYS A 301 -10.20 -16.75 -18.28
C LYS A 301 -11.27 -15.84 -18.89
N LEU A 302 -12.43 -15.74 -18.22
CA LEU A 302 -13.53 -14.88 -18.67
C LEU A 302 -13.20 -13.40 -18.50
N ARG A 303 -12.51 -13.02 -17.41
CA ARG A 303 -11.99 -11.66 -17.24
C ARG A 303 -11.03 -11.28 -18.37
N SER A 304 -10.15 -12.19 -18.77
CA SER A 304 -9.22 -11.98 -19.90
C SER A 304 -9.96 -11.83 -21.24
N ASP A 305 -10.94 -12.69 -21.56
CA ASP A 305 -11.77 -12.57 -22.77
C ASP A 305 -12.56 -11.24 -22.75
N TYR A 306 -13.14 -10.87 -21.60
CA TYR A 306 -13.90 -9.64 -21.46
C TYR A 306 -13.03 -8.40 -21.61
N ARG A 307 -11.81 -8.40 -21.06
CA ARG A 307 -10.82 -7.34 -21.27
C ARG A 307 -10.54 -7.13 -22.75
N HIS A 308 -10.30 -8.21 -23.49
CA HIS A 308 -10.06 -8.12 -24.93
C HIS A 308 -11.27 -7.51 -25.67
N ARG A 309 -12.49 -8.02 -25.40
CA ARG A 309 -13.72 -7.51 -26.03
C ARG A 309 -14.00 -6.05 -25.71
N LEU A 310 -13.82 -5.66 -24.44
CA LEU A 310 -14.10 -4.30 -23.98
C LEU A 310 -13.08 -3.31 -24.56
N LEU A 311 -11.79 -3.67 -24.60
CA LEU A 311 -10.77 -2.84 -25.26
C LEU A 311 -10.99 -2.76 -26.78
N SER A 312 -11.45 -3.84 -27.42
CA SER A 312 -11.87 -3.82 -28.84
C SER A 312 -13.05 -2.86 -29.05
N LEU A 313 -14.08 -2.93 -28.21
CA LEU A 313 -15.20 -1.99 -28.25
C LEU A 313 -14.70 -0.54 -28.10
N CYS A 314 -13.81 -0.24 -27.16
CA CYS A 314 -13.22 1.09 -27.02
C CYS A 314 -12.50 1.56 -28.29
N SER A 315 -11.79 0.66 -28.98
CA SER A 315 -11.15 0.96 -30.26
C SER A 315 -12.18 1.29 -31.35
N ASP A 316 -13.23 0.49 -31.48
CA ASP A 316 -14.29 0.70 -32.48
C ASP A 316 -15.08 2.00 -32.20
N VAL A 317 -15.38 2.26 -30.93
CA VAL A 317 -16.03 3.49 -30.47
C VAL A 317 -15.16 4.70 -30.76
N GLY A 318 -13.86 4.63 -30.48
CA GLY A 318 -12.92 5.71 -30.76
C GLY A 318 -12.84 6.05 -32.24
N LEU A 319 -12.75 5.03 -33.10
CA LEU A 319 -12.71 5.21 -34.55
C LEU A 319 -14.03 5.79 -35.09
N ALA A 320 -15.17 5.28 -34.63
CA ALA A 320 -16.48 5.77 -35.03
C ALA A 320 -16.74 7.21 -34.57
N ALA A 321 -16.27 7.58 -33.38
CA ALA A 321 -16.40 8.92 -32.84
C ALA A 321 -15.54 9.94 -33.58
N GLU A 322 -14.31 9.57 -33.95
CA GLU A 322 -13.40 10.42 -34.73
C GLU A 322 -14.00 10.74 -36.11
N ALA A 323 -14.62 9.75 -36.76
CA ALA A 323 -15.25 9.91 -38.08
C ALA A 323 -16.44 10.89 -38.11
N LYS A 324 -17.09 11.19 -36.98
CA LYS A 324 -18.34 11.98 -36.90
C LYS A 324 -18.16 13.43 -36.46
N SER A 325 -16.95 13.98 -36.62
CA SER A 325 -16.48 15.25 -36.04
C SER A 325 -16.22 15.12 -34.54
N GLY A 326 -14.94 15.09 -34.14
CA GLY A 326 -14.47 14.68 -32.80
C GLY A 326 -14.92 15.52 -31.59
N ARG A 327 -15.87 16.46 -31.72
CA ARG A 327 -16.40 17.28 -30.61
C ARG A 327 -17.15 16.47 -29.53
N SER A 328 -17.45 15.18 -29.76
CA SER A 328 -18.18 14.28 -28.85
C SER A 328 -17.44 12.98 -28.50
N GLY A 329 -16.14 12.85 -28.83
CA GLY A 329 -15.40 11.61 -28.58
C GLY A 329 -15.27 11.24 -27.10
N ALA A 330 -15.08 12.24 -26.25
CA ALA A 330 -15.04 12.07 -24.80
C ALA A 330 -16.39 11.55 -24.25
N ASP A 331 -17.51 12.04 -24.79
CA ASP A 331 -18.87 11.65 -24.39
C ASP A 331 -19.15 10.18 -24.71
N PHE A 332 -18.51 9.61 -25.73
CA PHE A 332 -18.74 8.22 -26.14
C PHE A 332 -17.75 7.22 -25.56
N LEU A 333 -16.50 7.62 -25.36
CA LEU A 333 -15.50 6.73 -24.78
C LEU A 333 -15.47 6.83 -23.24
N GLY A 334 -15.68 8.03 -22.69
CA GLY A 334 -15.64 8.31 -21.25
C GLY A 334 -16.49 7.37 -20.39
N PRO A 335 -17.78 7.13 -20.73
CA PRO A 335 -18.64 6.23 -19.96
C PRO A 335 -18.16 4.77 -19.89
N LEU A 336 -17.35 4.30 -20.84
CA LEU A 336 -16.83 2.93 -20.84
C LEU A 336 -15.60 2.76 -19.93
N LEU A 337 -14.88 3.84 -19.61
CA LEU A 337 -13.63 3.80 -18.86
C LEU A 337 -13.75 3.14 -17.47
N PRO A 338 -14.83 3.36 -16.68
CA PRO A 338 -15.00 2.67 -15.40
C PRO A 338 -14.99 1.14 -15.52
N ALA A 339 -15.62 0.58 -16.57
CA ALA A 339 -15.64 -0.86 -16.82
C ALA A 339 -14.26 -1.38 -17.24
N VAL A 340 -13.52 -0.60 -18.04
CA VAL A 340 -12.13 -0.92 -18.43
C VAL A 340 -11.21 -0.90 -17.21
N ALA A 341 -11.35 0.10 -16.35
CA ALA A 341 -10.58 0.22 -15.11
C ALA A 341 -10.81 -1.00 -14.19
N GLU A 342 -12.03 -1.49 -14.11
CA GLU A 342 -12.37 -2.65 -13.29
C GLU A 342 -11.79 -3.96 -13.84
N VAL A 343 -11.90 -4.21 -15.15
CA VAL A 343 -11.38 -5.45 -15.76
C VAL A 343 -9.84 -5.48 -15.87
N CYS A 344 -9.19 -4.33 -15.69
CA CYS A 344 -7.72 -4.20 -15.63
C CYS A 344 -7.17 -4.12 -14.20
N SER A 345 -8.00 -4.14 -13.17
CA SER A 345 -7.55 -3.97 -11.76
C SER A 345 -6.66 -5.11 -11.26
N ASP A 346 -6.86 -6.32 -11.79
CA ASP A 346 -6.14 -7.55 -11.47
C ASP A 346 -4.99 -7.86 -12.45
N PHE A 347 -4.70 -6.94 -13.37
CA PHE A 347 -3.70 -7.17 -14.41
C PHE A 347 -2.31 -6.66 -13.99
N ASP A 348 -1.30 -7.53 -14.10
CA ASP A 348 0.10 -7.17 -13.91
C ASP A 348 0.68 -6.59 -15.22
N PRO A 349 1.02 -5.29 -15.27
CA PRO A 349 1.53 -4.64 -16.48
C PRO A 349 2.95 -5.04 -16.87
N THR A 350 3.66 -5.82 -16.04
CA THR A 350 5.04 -6.26 -16.30
C THR A 350 5.14 -7.59 -17.05
N VAL A 351 4.01 -8.27 -17.28
CA VAL A 351 3.96 -9.58 -17.97
C VAL A 351 4.03 -9.39 -19.49
N ASP A 352 4.79 -10.27 -20.17
CA ASP A 352 4.85 -10.32 -21.63
C ASP A 352 3.46 -10.63 -22.23
N LEU A 353 3.02 -9.75 -23.15
CA LEU A 353 1.68 -9.78 -23.72
C LEU A 353 1.66 -10.17 -25.20
N GLU A 354 0.55 -10.76 -25.61
CA GLU A 354 0.26 -10.95 -27.02
C GLU A 354 0.17 -9.59 -27.74
N PRO A 355 0.83 -9.41 -28.91
CA PRO A 355 0.82 -8.13 -29.64
C PRO A 355 -0.58 -7.61 -29.98
N SER A 356 -1.56 -8.50 -30.14
CA SER A 356 -2.96 -8.16 -30.44
C SER A 356 -3.62 -7.39 -29.28
N LEU A 357 -3.42 -7.83 -28.03
CA LEU A 357 -3.95 -7.16 -26.83
C LEU A 357 -3.23 -5.83 -26.59
N LEU A 358 -1.91 -5.78 -26.81
CA LEU A 358 -1.15 -4.53 -26.72
C LEU A 358 -1.68 -3.48 -27.70
N LYS A 359 -2.13 -3.91 -28.89
CA LYS A 359 -2.81 -3.04 -29.87
C LYS A 359 -3.99 -2.30 -29.30
N LEU A 360 -4.81 -3.01 -28.54
CA LEU A 360 -6.03 -2.46 -28.00
C LEU A 360 -5.72 -1.46 -26.86
N PHE A 361 -4.71 -1.74 -26.02
CA PHE A 361 -4.22 -0.77 -25.04
C PHE A 361 -3.65 0.48 -25.70
N ARG A 362 -2.84 0.34 -26.75
CA ARG A 362 -2.36 1.48 -27.55
C ARG A 362 -3.52 2.31 -28.07
N ASN A 363 -4.50 1.69 -28.70
CA ASN A 363 -5.65 2.39 -29.29
C ASN A 363 -6.46 3.13 -28.22
N LEU A 364 -6.71 2.49 -27.07
CA LEU A 364 -7.38 3.12 -25.94
C LEU A 364 -6.64 4.40 -25.50
N TRP A 365 -5.34 4.30 -25.22
CA TRP A 365 -4.55 5.45 -24.76
C TRP A 365 -4.42 6.54 -25.82
N PHE A 366 -4.33 6.16 -27.09
CA PHE A 366 -4.36 7.09 -28.22
C PHE A 366 -5.66 7.92 -28.21
N TYR A 367 -6.82 7.28 -28.05
CA TYR A 367 -8.10 7.99 -27.96
C TYR A 367 -8.27 8.77 -26.65
N VAL A 368 -7.72 8.30 -25.54
CA VAL A 368 -7.67 9.06 -24.28
C VAL A 368 -6.92 10.38 -24.46
N ALA A 369 -5.78 10.36 -25.18
CA ALA A 369 -5.03 11.56 -25.50
C ALA A 369 -5.76 12.45 -26.52
N LEU A 370 -6.26 11.86 -27.61
CA LEU A 370 -6.92 12.58 -28.70
C LEU A 370 -8.20 13.31 -28.24
N PHE A 371 -9.00 12.68 -27.36
CA PHE A 371 -10.25 13.23 -26.84
C PHE A 371 -10.09 14.01 -25.54
N GLY A 372 -8.89 14.11 -24.97
CA GLY A 372 -8.63 14.86 -23.73
C GLY A 372 -9.27 14.24 -22.49
N LEU A 373 -9.36 12.90 -22.42
CA LEU A 373 -9.93 12.16 -21.29
C LEU A 373 -8.95 11.99 -20.12
N ALA A 374 -7.67 12.26 -20.34
CA ALA A 374 -6.65 12.20 -19.31
C ALA A 374 -6.85 13.30 -18.24
N PRO A 375 -6.60 13.01 -16.94
CA PRO A 375 -6.50 14.03 -15.92
C PRO A 375 -5.36 15.03 -16.19
N PRO A 376 -5.44 16.26 -15.66
CA PRO A 376 -4.40 17.26 -15.83
C PRO A 376 -3.10 16.80 -15.15
N ILE A 377 -2.00 16.91 -15.89
CA ILE A 377 -0.66 16.53 -15.44
C ILE A 377 0.18 17.74 -14.97
N GLN A 378 -0.29 18.97 -15.20
CA GLN A 378 0.31 20.19 -14.67
C GLN A 378 -0.57 20.78 -13.56
N LYS A 379 0.03 21.08 -12.40
CA LYS A 379 -0.62 21.86 -11.33
C LYS A 379 -0.46 23.35 -11.66
N THR A 380 -1.30 23.91 -12.52
CA THR A 380 -1.36 25.37 -12.69
C THR A 380 -2.04 25.94 -11.45
N GLN A 381 -1.39 26.89 -10.76
CA GLN A 381 -2.03 27.66 -9.69
C GLN A 381 -3.36 28.22 -10.22
N LYS A 382 -4.41 28.19 -9.38
CA LYS A 382 -5.71 28.78 -9.67
C LYS A 382 -5.52 30.22 -10.16
N SER A 383 -5.51 30.42 -11.47
CA SER A 383 -5.75 31.72 -12.07
C SER A 383 -7.26 31.87 -12.13
N ASP A 384 -7.81 32.72 -11.28
CA ASP A 384 -9.18 33.21 -11.40
C ASP A 384 -9.33 33.94 -12.75
N SER A 385 -9.69 33.21 -13.81
CA SER A 385 -10.19 33.80 -15.04
C SER A 385 -11.54 33.18 -15.36
N SER A 386 -12.60 33.78 -14.80
CA SER A 386 -14.01 33.43 -14.98
C SER A 386 -14.57 33.86 -16.34
N THR A 387 -13.78 33.79 -17.41
CA THR A 387 -14.24 34.15 -18.77
C THR A 387 -13.65 33.21 -19.81
N LEU A 388 -14.25 32.03 -19.99
CA LEU A 388 -14.12 31.30 -21.25
C LEU A 388 -15.51 30.94 -21.78
N SER A 389 -15.87 31.62 -22.87
CA SER A 389 -17.01 31.33 -23.71
C SER A 389 -16.90 29.90 -24.27
N SER A 390 -18.05 29.24 -24.40
CA SER A 390 -18.24 27.85 -24.87
C SER A 390 -17.92 27.63 -26.36
N SER A 391 -16.97 28.39 -26.93
CA SER A 391 -16.58 28.35 -28.33
C SER A 391 -15.08 28.06 -28.46
N GLY A 392 -14.68 26.85 -28.06
CA GLY A 392 -13.29 26.38 -28.16
C GLY A 392 -13.02 25.63 -29.47
N SER A 393 -12.04 26.11 -30.25
CA SER A 393 -11.41 25.34 -31.33
C SER A 393 -10.80 24.05 -30.76
N MET A 394 -10.89 22.92 -31.48
CA MET A 394 -10.37 21.62 -31.02
C MET A 394 -8.84 21.58 -30.79
N SER A 395 -8.09 22.55 -31.33
CA SER A 395 -6.68 22.78 -30.96
C SER A 395 -6.48 23.11 -29.47
N ALA A 396 -7.54 23.53 -28.78
CA ALA A 396 -7.52 23.78 -27.34
C ALA A 396 -7.66 22.51 -26.50
N ILE A 397 -8.18 21.39 -27.00
CA ILE A 397 -8.56 20.22 -26.18
C ILE A 397 -7.34 19.44 -25.68
N ALA A 398 -6.37 19.10 -26.55
CA ALA A 398 -5.15 18.41 -26.13
C ALA A 398 -4.30 19.27 -25.17
N LEU A 399 -4.28 20.58 -25.39
CA LEU A 399 -3.61 21.54 -24.49
C LEU A 399 -4.37 21.72 -23.17
N GLN A 400 -5.71 21.72 -23.18
CA GLN A 400 -6.55 21.72 -21.98
C GLN A 400 -6.40 20.43 -21.17
N ALA A 401 -6.22 19.28 -21.82
CA ALA A 401 -5.92 18.01 -21.16
C ALA A 401 -4.57 18.05 -20.41
N VAL A 402 -3.63 18.87 -20.88
CA VAL A 402 -2.32 19.05 -20.23
C VAL A 402 -2.35 20.12 -19.13
N ALA A 403 -2.99 21.27 -19.37
CA ALA A 403 -2.88 22.48 -18.53
C ALA A 403 -4.11 22.83 -17.65
N GLY A 404 -5.30 22.27 -17.95
CA GLY A 404 -6.58 22.63 -17.30
C GLY A 404 -7.02 24.10 -17.53
N PRO A 405 -8.31 24.47 -17.34
CA PRO A 405 -9.40 23.74 -16.68
C PRO A 405 -10.52 23.32 -17.65
N TYR A 406 -10.71 22.02 -17.84
CA TYR A 406 -11.91 21.44 -18.47
C TYR A 406 -12.76 20.79 -17.35
N MET A 407 -14.09 20.80 -17.47
CA MET A 407 -14.95 20.12 -16.50
C MET A 407 -14.85 18.60 -16.70
N TRP A 408 -13.99 17.94 -15.93
CA TRP A 408 -13.89 16.48 -15.93
C TRP A 408 -15.01 15.84 -15.11
N ASN A 409 -15.54 14.72 -15.61
CA ASN A 409 -16.26 13.78 -14.76
C ASN A 409 -15.25 13.08 -13.84
N GLU A 410 -15.38 13.25 -12.52
CA GLU A 410 -14.49 12.65 -11.51
C GLU A 410 -14.38 11.13 -11.67
N GLN A 411 -15.46 10.46 -12.09
CA GLN A 411 -15.47 9.02 -12.30
C GLN A 411 -14.57 8.60 -13.45
N TRP A 412 -14.55 9.37 -14.55
CA TRP A 412 -13.69 9.09 -15.71
C TRP A 412 -12.23 9.34 -15.36
N SER A 413 -11.94 10.43 -14.67
CA SER A 413 -10.58 10.76 -14.20
C SER A 413 -10.01 9.65 -13.29
N SER A 414 -10.79 9.23 -12.29
CA SER A 414 -10.43 8.12 -11.41
C SER A 414 -10.27 6.80 -12.17
N ALA A 415 -11.11 6.55 -13.17
CA ALA A 415 -10.98 5.37 -14.02
C ALA A 415 -9.67 5.38 -14.82
N VAL A 416 -9.29 6.50 -15.46
CA VAL A 416 -8.02 6.61 -16.20
C VAL A 416 -6.81 6.38 -15.29
N GLN A 417 -6.82 6.93 -14.07
CA GLN A 417 -5.77 6.69 -13.07
C GLN A 417 -5.61 5.20 -12.75
N ARG A 418 -6.73 4.48 -12.54
CA ARG A 418 -6.72 3.03 -12.31
C ARG A 418 -6.30 2.23 -13.55
N ILE A 419 -6.74 2.62 -14.74
CA ILE A 419 -6.33 1.99 -16.01
C ILE A 419 -4.81 2.10 -16.17
N ALA A 420 -4.21 3.25 -15.86
CA ALA A 420 -2.77 3.46 -15.99
C ALA A 420 -1.95 2.44 -15.17
N GLN A 421 -2.41 2.08 -13.97
CA GLN A 421 -1.73 1.11 -13.09
C GLN A 421 -1.76 -0.33 -13.63
N GLY A 422 -2.74 -0.68 -14.45
CA GLY A 422 -2.89 -2.01 -15.08
C GLY A 422 -2.67 -2.01 -16.59
N THR A 423 -2.15 -0.93 -17.17
CA THR A 423 -1.77 -0.91 -18.60
C THR A 423 -0.31 -1.34 -18.70
N PRO A 424 0.09 -2.21 -19.66
CA PRO A 424 1.50 -2.48 -19.98
C PRO A 424 2.19 -1.29 -20.69
N PRO A 425 3.53 -1.28 -20.87
CA PRO A 425 4.20 -0.36 -21.78
C PRO A 425 3.62 -0.48 -23.19
N LEU A 426 3.30 0.63 -23.85
CA LEU A 426 2.63 0.64 -25.16
C LEU A 426 3.53 0.22 -26.35
N VAL A 427 4.69 -0.38 -26.10
CA VAL A 427 5.69 -0.75 -27.11
C VAL A 427 6.06 -2.22 -26.94
N VAL A 428 6.04 -2.99 -28.04
CA VAL A 428 6.63 -4.33 -28.10
C VAL A 428 8.14 -4.19 -28.32
N SER A 429 8.93 -5.13 -27.80
CA SER A 429 10.39 -5.31 -28.00
C SER A 429 10.91 -5.27 -29.45
N SER A 430 10.03 -5.19 -30.46
CA SER A 430 10.38 -4.83 -31.83
C SER A 430 9.81 -3.45 -32.15
N VAL A 431 10.67 -2.52 -32.60
CA VAL A 431 10.51 -1.13 -33.11
C VAL A 431 9.21 -0.79 -33.90
N LYS A 432 8.40 -1.79 -34.21
CA LYS A 432 7.22 -1.82 -35.08
C LYS A 432 6.10 -0.81 -34.77
N TRP A 433 6.09 -0.11 -33.65
CA TRP A 433 4.95 0.74 -33.23
C TRP A 433 5.31 2.22 -33.12
N LEU A 434 6.53 2.51 -32.67
CA LEU A 434 7.04 3.86 -32.59
C LEU A 434 7.29 4.44 -34.00
N GLU A 435 7.55 3.58 -34.99
CA GLU A 435 7.91 4.00 -36.34
C GLU A 435 6.85 3.68 -37.42
N ASP A 436 5.92 2.74 -37.17
CA ASP A 436 4.86 2.38 -38.12
C ASP A 436 3.72 3.41 -38.10
N GLU A 437 3.89 4.44 -38.94
CA GLU A 437 2.87 5.47 -39.14
C GLU A 437 1.59 4.93 -39.78
N LEU A 438 1.64 3.83 -40.54
CA LEU A 438 0.46 3.33 -41.24
C LEU A 438 -0.57 2.80 -40.24
N GLU A 439 -0.11 2.07 -39.22
CA GLU A 439 -1.01 1.60 -38.15
C GLU A 439 -1.60 2.73 -37.31
N LEU A 440 -0.83 3.77 -37.04
CA LEU A 440 -1.31 4.92 -36.28
C LEU A 440 -2.29 5.76 -37.11
N ASN A 441 -2.02 5.94 -38.41
CA ASN A 441 -2.91 6.64 -39.33
C ASN A 441 -4.26 5.93 -39.46
N ALA A 442 -4.33 4.60 -39.28
CA ALA A 442 -5.58 3.85 -39.27
C ALA A 442 -6.51 4.20 -38.08
N LEU A 443 -5.99 4.86 -37.04
CA LEU A 443 -6.80 5.36 -35.92
C LEU A 443 -7.47 6.70 -36.22
N HIS A 444 -7.10 7.34 -37.33
CA HIS A 444 -7.67 8.58 -37.85
C HIS A 444 -8.43 8.32 -39.15
N ASN A 445 -9.53 9.03 -39.38
CA ASN A 445 -10.19 9.04 -40.66
C ASN A 445 -9.46 10.03 -41.60
N PRO A 446 -8.96 9.60 -42.78
CA PRO A 446 -8.23 10.46 -43.71
C PRO A 446 -9.05 11.66 -44.24
N GLY A 447 -10.39 11.60 -44.18
CA GLY A 447 -11.28 12.72 -44.52
C GLY A 447 -11.59 13.70 -43.38
N SER A 448 -11.08 13.46 -42.18
CA SER A 448 -11.33 14.29 -40.99
C SER A 448 -10.51 15.59 -41.01
N ARG A 449 -11.04 16.67 -40.41
CA ARG A 449 -10.28 17.92 -40.17
C ARG A 449 -9.04 17.70 -39.29
N GLN A 450 -8.94 16.54 -38.64
CA GLN A 450 -7.86 16.05 -37.77
C GLN A 450 -6.89 15.07 -38.49
N GLY A 451 -7.11 14.78 -39.77
CA GLY A 451 -6.28 13.85 -40.55
C GLY A 451 -4.79 14.23 -40.56
N SER A 452 -3.93 13.23 -40.72
CA SER A 452 -2.46 13.34 -40.64
C SER A 452 -1.82 14.38 -41.57
N GLY A 453 -2.55 14.91 -42.56
CA GLY A 453 -2.10 15.94 -43.49
C GLY A 453 -2.32 17.41 -43.07
N ASN A 454 -2.93 17.70 -41.90
CA ASN A 454 -3.16 19.08 -41.45
C ASN A 454 -2.04 19.58 -40.51
N GLU A 455 -1.10 20.36 -41.05
CA GLU A 455 0.06 20.85 -40.31
C GLU A 455 -0.30 21.70 -39.07
N LYS A 456 -1.39 22.47 -39.12
CA LYS A 456 -1.84 23.26 -37.94
C LYS A 456 -2.26 22.35 -36.78
N ALA A 457 -2.90 21.22 -37.08
CA ALA A 457 -3.27 20.24 -36.07
C ALA A 457 -2.03 19.51 -35.53
N ALA A 458 -1.08 19.15 -36.41
CA ALA A 458 0.18 18.52 -36.01
C ALA A 458 1.03 19.43 -35.10
N VAL A 459 1.09 20.73 -35.36
CA VAL A 459 1.75 21.70 -34.47
C VAL A 459 1.08 21.71 -33.09
N SER A 460 -0.25 21.77 -33.04
CA SER A 460 -1.01 21.74 -31.78
C SER A 460 -0.72 20.49 -30.94
N GLN A 461 -0.63 19.31 -31.57
CA GLN A 461 -0.29 18.06 -30.88
C GLN A 461 1.14 18.06 -30.35
N ARG A 462 2.10 18.59 -31.12
CA ARG A 462 3.49 18.77 -30.67
C ARG A 462 3.59 19.79 -29.52
N THR A 463 2.77 20.85 -29.52
CA THR A 463 2.69 21.78 -28.39
C THR A 463 2.13 21.11 -27.13
N ALA A 464 1.07 20.32 -27.26
CA ALA A 464 0.53 19.55 -26.14
C ALA A 464 1.58 18.55 -25.59
N LEU A 465 2.29 17.83 -26.46
CA LEU A 465 3.38 16.94 -26.07
C LEU A 465 4.52 17.70 -25.37
N SER A 466 5.00 18.82 -25.92
CA SER A 466 6.02 19.66 -25.30
C SER A 466 5.62 20.09 -23.89
N ALA A 467 4.37 20.55 -23.73
CA ALA A 467 3.82 20.93 -22.44
C ALA A 467 3.74 19.73 -21.47
N ALA A 468 3.28 18.57 -21.94
CA ALA A 468 3.21 17.35 -21.13
C ALA A 468 4.59 16.93 -20.60
N LEU A 469 5.63 17.07 -21.43
CA LEU A 469 7.03 16.81 -21.10
C LEU A 469 7.70 17.93 -20.26
N GLY A 470 6.93 18.91 -19.78
CA GLY A 470 7.44 20.01 -18.96
C GLY A 470 8.33 21.00 -19.72
N GLY A 471 8.15 21.12 -21.04
CA GLY A 471 8.96 22.01 -21.89
C GLY A 471 10.39 21.51 -22.14
N ARG A 472 10.71 20.26 -21.78
CA ARG A 472 12.05 19.65 -21.97
C ARG A 472 12.43 19.41 -23.43
N VAL A 473 11.44 19.40 -24.33
CA VAL A 473 11.64 19.27 -25.79
C VAL A 473 10.85 20.37 -26.48
N ASP A 474 11.56 21.21 -27.22
CA ASP A 474 10.97 22.31 -27.98
C ASP A 474 10.11 21.80 -29.14
N VAL A 475 9.02 22.50 -29.43
CA VAL A 475 8.11 22.17 -30.55
C VAL A 475 8.85 22.13 -31.89
N GLY A 476 9.86 22.99 -32.07
CA GLY A 476 10.70 23.03 -33.28
C GLY A 476 11.59 21.78 -33.44
N ALA A 477 12.08 21.22 -32.34
CA ALA A 477 12.87 19.98 -32.36
C ALA A 477 12.02 18.76 -32.77
N MET A 478 10.70 18.83 -32.53
CA MET A 478 9.73 17.83 -32.96
C MET A 478 9.20 18.06 -34.39
N SER A 479 9.84 18.92 -35.19
CA SER A 479 9.43 19.18 -36.59
C SER A 479 9.35 17.95 -37.47
N THR A 480 10.16 16.93 -37.17
CA THR A 480 10.20 15.65 -37.89
C THR A 480 9.16 14.62 -37.41
N ILE A 481 8.43 14.92 -36.33
CA ILE A 481 7.41 14.04 -35.76
C ILE A 481 6.05 14.42 -36.36
N SER A 482 5.41 13.49 -37.07
CA SER A 482 4.06 13.67 -37.62
C SER A 482 3.02 13.89 -36.50
N GLY A 483 1.90 14.55 -36.81
CA GLY A 483 0.86 14.85 -35.81
C GLY A 483 0.28 13.61 -35.12
N VAL A 484 0.18 12.49 -35.84
CA VAL A 484 -0.31 11.21 -35.31
C VAL A 484 0.72 10.58 -34.37
N LYS A 485 2.01 10.59 -34.74
CA LYS A 485 3.10 10.17 -33.83
C LYS A 485 3.17 11.06 -32.58
N ALA A 486 2.96 12.38 -32.71
CA ALA A 486 2.93 13.29 -31.58
C ALA A 486 1.76 12.96 -30.63
N THR A 487 0.59 12.59 -31.16
CA THR A 487 -0.57 12.14 -30.36
C THR A 487 -0.28 10.82 -29.64
N TYR A 488 0.39 9.87 -30.32
CA TYR A 488 0.81 8.62 -29.70
C TYR A 488 1.85 8.83 -28.59
N LEU A 489 2.87 9.67 -28.81
CA LEU A 489 3.85 10.03 -27.78
C LEU A 489 3.21 10.78 -26.61
N LEU A 490 2.19 11.61 -26.87
CA LEU A 490 1.39 12.25 -25.82
C LEU A 490 0.62 11.20 -25.00
N ALA A 491 0.07 10.16 -25.64
CA ALA A 491 -0.58 9.05 -24.96
C ALA A 491 0.40 8.27 -24.06
N VAL A 492 1.61 8.01 -24.54
CA VAL A 492 2.70 7.43 -23.74
C VAL A 492 3.05 8.33 -22.55
N ALA A 493 3.23 9.63 -22.78
CA ALA A 493 3.53 10.59 -21.71
C ALA A 493 2.41 10.65 -20.67
N PHE A 494 1.14 10.69 -21.08
CA PHE A 494 0.00 10.64 -20.17
C PHE A 494 0.00 9.36 -19.34
N LEU A 495 0.13 8.19 -19.97
CA LEU A 495 0.16 6.92 -19.27
C LEU A 495 1.22 6.91 -18.16
N GLU A 496 2.47 7.22 -18.51
CA GLU A 496 3.58 7.12 -17.56
C GLU A 496 3.48 8.18 -16.46
N ILE A 497 3.16 9.45 -16.79
CA ILE A 497 3.03 10.50 -15.78
C ILE A 497 1.86 10.20 -14.85
N ILE A 498 0.71 9.75 -15.38
CA ILE A 498 -0.46 9.40 -14.57
C ILE A 498 -0.17 8.22 -13.65
N ARG A 499 0.65 7.23 -14.05
CA ARG A 499 1.09 6.16 -13.15
C ARG A 499 1.79 6.72 -11.92
N PHE A 500 2.67 7.72 -12.04
CA PHE A 500 3.35 8.31 -10.88
C PHE A 500 2.44 9.25 -10.07
N ILE A 501 1.46 9.90 -10.70
CA ILE A 501 0.39 10.62 -9.98
C ILE A 501 -0.44 9.63 -9.13
N SER A 502 -0.66 8.42 -9.66
CA SER A 502 -1.55 7.41 -9.10
C SER A 502 -0.80 6.44 -8.19
N ASN A 503 -1.02 6.51 -6.88
CA ASN A 503 -0.34 5.63 -5.90
C ASN A 503 1.21 5.76 -5.92
N GLY A 504 1.73 6.91 -6.35
CA GLY A 504 3.16 7.21 -6.34
C GLY A 504 3.97 6.42 -7.36
N GLY A 505 3.34 5.74 -8.33
CA GLY A 505 4.04 4.90 -9.30
C GLY A 505 4.31 3.48 -8.80
N ILE A 506 3.51 2.95 -7.87
CA ILE A 506 3.53 1.53 -7.51
C ILE A 506 2.46 0.78 -8.31
N LEU A 507 2.89 -0.23 -9.06
CA LEU A 507 2.05 -1.05 -9.94
C LEU A 507 1.16 -2.03 -9.14
N ASN A 508 0.05 -2.43 -9.75
CA ASN A 508 -0.87 -3.43 -9.21
C ASN A 508 -0.19 -4.81 -9.19
N GLY A 509 -0.42 -5.58 -8.12
CA GLY A 509 0.17 -6.91 -7.93
C GLY A 509 -0.15 -7.48 -6.55
N ASP A 510 0.12 -8.77 -6.36
CA ASP A 510 -0.22 -9.51 -5.13
C ASP A 510 0.36 -8.82 -3.88
N THR A 511 -0.54 -8.36 -3.01
CA THR A 511 -0.23 -7.76 -1.70
C THR A 511 -0.07 -8.81 -0.60
N SER A 512 -0.02 -10.09 -0.97
CA SER A 512 0.12 -11.24 -0.05
C SER A 512 1.47 -11.27 0.69
N GLY A 513 2.47 -10.53 0.20
CA GLY A 513 3.83 -10.44 0.76
C GLY A 513 4.12 -9.18 1.59
N GLY A 514 3.25 -8.79 2.52
CA GLY A 514 3.52 -7.69 3.47
C GLY A 514 3.61 -6.29 2.85
N THR A 515 3.88 -5.28 3.68
CA THR A 515 3.91 -3.85 3.30
C THR A 515 5.18 -3.42 2.54
N SER A 516 6.11 -4.33 2.27
CA SER A 516 7.37 -4.03 1.58
C SER A 516 7.22 -4.16 0.07
N PHE A 517 7.26 -3.04 -0.64
CA PHE A 517 7.27 -3.04 -2.11
C PHE A 517 8.64 -3.46 -2.66
N THR A 518 8.64 -4.36 -3.65
CA THR A 518 9.85 -4.78 -4.36
C THR A 518 10.20 -3.81 -5.49
N ALA A 519 11.46 -3.81 -5.93
CA ALA A 519 11.92 -3.01 -7.07
C ALA A 519 11.10 -3.26 -8.35
N SER A 520 10.63 -4.49 -8.57
CA SER A 520 9.81 -4.88 -9.72
C SER A 520 8.46 -4.17 -9.80
N ARG A 521 7.91 -3.72 -8.66
CA ARG A 521 6.63 -3.01 -8.58
C ARG A 521 6.74 -1.52 -8.86
N SER A 522 7.95 -0.99 -9.02
CA SER A 522 8.17 0.38 -9.44
C SER A 522 7.69 0.58 -10.87
N ALA A 523 6.84 1.58 -11.14
CA ALA A 523 6.38 1.93 -12.49
C ALA A 523 7.51 2.36 -13.44
N PHE A 524 8.70 2.63 -12.91
CA PHE A 524 9.89 2.80 -13.74
C PHE A 524 10.23 1.53 -14.54
N SER A 525 9.81 0.33 -14.08
CA SER A 525 9.94 -0.90 -14.86
C SER A 525 9.26 -0.78 -16.22
N CYS A 526 8.12 -0.10 -16.28
CA CYS A 526 7.43 0.18 -17.53
C CYS A 526 8.03 1.39 -18.29
N ALA A 527 8.31 2.49 -17.59
CA ALA A 527 8.82 3.71 -18.23
C ALA A 527 10.21 3.52 -18.89
N PHE A 528 11.05 2.64 -18.33
CA PHE A 528 12.38 2.35 -18.88
C PHE A 528 12.34 1.41 -20.09
N GLU A 529 11.27 0.64 -20.31
CA GLU A 529 11.14 -0.21 -21.51
C GLU A 529 11.21 0.62 -22.79
N TYR A 530 10.66 1.84 -22.78
CA TYR A 530 10.73 2.75 -23.91
C TYR A 530 12.17 3.13 -24.30
N LEU A 531 13.11 3.12 -23.34
CA LEU A 531 14.51 3.44 -23.58
C LEU A 531 15.31 2.28 -24.19
N LYS A 532 14.81 1.04 -24.09
CA LYS A 532 15.48 -0.15 -24.64
C LYS A 532 15.35 -0.29 -26.16
N THR A 533 14.51 0.54 -26.80
CA THR A 533 14.22 0.42 -28.23
C THR A 533 15.41 0.94 -29.07
N PRO A 534 16.05 0.08 -29.90
CA PRO A 534 17.17 0.51 -30.72
C PRO A 534 16.73 1.32 -31.95
N ASN A 535 17.64 2.13 -32.50
CA ASN A 535 17.52 2.82 -33.80
C ASN A 535 16.37 3.84 -33.96
N LEU A 536 15.84 4.39 -32.87
CA LEU A 536 14.79 5.41 -32.94
C LEU A 536 15.27 6.73 -33.56
N MET A 537 14.37 7.42 -34.26
CA MET A 537 14.58 8.81 -34.68
C MET A 537 15.01 9.70 -33.48
N PRO A 538 16.03 10.59 -33.63
CA PRO A 538 16.55 11.38 -32.52
C PRO A 538 15.50 12.19 -31.76
N ALA A 539 14.55 12.81 -32.47
CA ALA A 539 13.46 13.57 -31.84
C ALA A 539 12.54 12.69 -30.98
N VAL A 540 12.27 11.45 -31.41
CA VAL A 540 11.46 10.49 -30.64
C VAL A 540 12.22 10.02 -29.40
N SER A 541 13.50 9.67 -29.55
CA SER A 541 14.37 9.29 -28.42
C SER A 541 14.47 10.41 -27.36
N GLN A 542 14.58 11.67 -27.79
CA GLN A 542 14.55 12.84 -26.91
C GLN A 542 13.22 12.97 -26.17
N CYS A 543 12.08 12.75 -26.85
CA CYS A 543 10.76 12.78 -26.21
C CYS A 543 10.60 11.68 -25.15
N LEU A 544 11.04 10.45 -25.44
CA LEU A 544 10.97 9.33 -24.49
C LEU A 544 11.89 9.57 -23.28
N THR A 545 13.11 10.07 -23.51
CA THR A 545 14.01 10.47 -22.42
C THR A 545 13.40 11.57 -21.55
N ALA A 546 12.82 12.60 -22.16
CA ALA A 546 12.13 13.67 -21.46
C ALA A 546 10.91 13.16 -20.66
N MET A 547 10.19 12.17 -21.18
CA MET A 547 9.07 11.52 -20.49
C MET A 547 9.55 10.82 -19.22
N VAL A 548 10.65 10.06 -19.27
CA VAL A 548 11.21 9.40 -18.06
C VAL A 548 11.60 10.43 -17.00
N HIS A 549 12.24 11.54 -17.41
CA HIS A 549 12.55 12.63 -16.48
C HIS A 549 11.29 13.26 -15.89
N ARG A 550 10.25 13.48 -16.69
CA ARG A 550 8.99 14.06 -16.21
C ARG A 550 8.24 13.13 -15.26
N ALA A 551 8.26 11.83 -15.54
CA ALA A 551 7.74 10.79 -14.67
C ALA A 551 8.48 10.79 -13.31
N PHE A 552 9.82 10.90 -13.34
CA PHE A 552 10.64 11.04 -12.12
C PHE A 552 10.32 12.30 -11.31
N GLU A 553 10.23 13.47 -11.95
CA GLU A 553 9.81 14.71 -11.27
C GLU A 553 8.45 14.56 -10.60
N THR A 554 7.53 13.85 -11.24
CA THR A 554 6.18 13.59 -10.72
C THR A 554 6.24 12.66 -9.51
N ALA A 555 7.05 11.61 -9.55
CA ALA A 555 7.29 10.72 -8.41
C ALA A 555 7.88 11.48 -7.21
N VAL A 556 8.87 12.33 -7.47
CA VAL A 556 9.50 13.19 -6.47
C VAL A 556 8.49 14.16 -5.86
N SER A 557 7.68 14.85 -6.68
CA SER A 557 6.63 15.75 -6.19
C SER A 557 5.59 15.01 -5.37
N TRP A 558 5.22 13.78 -5.77
CA TRP A 558 4.27 12.95 -5.02
C TRP A 558 4.80 12.58 -3.63
N LEU A 559 6.10 12.31 -3.52
CA LEU A 559 6.79 12.03 -2.26
C LEU A 559 6.87 13.29 -1.37
N GLU A 560 7.20 14.45 -1.97
CA GLU A 560 7.28 15.74 -1.27
C GLU A 560 5.95 16.18 -0.68
N ASP A 561 4.87 16.10 -1.46
CA ASP A 561 3.50 16.43 -1.03
C ASP A 561 3.07 15.65 0.22
N ARG A 562 3.73 14.52 0.50
CA ARG A 562 3.41 13.61 1.59
C ARG A 562 4.42 13.63 2.73
N ILE A 563 5.44 14.50 2.74
CA ILE A 563 6.45 14.57 3.82
C ILE A 563 5.82 14.78 5.20
N THR A 564 4.70 15.50 5.27
CA THR A 564 3.96 15.79 6.52
C THR A 564 3.06 14.65 7.00
N LYS A 565 2.83 13.63 6.17
CA LYS A 565 1.95 12.51 6.51
C LYS A 565 2.62 11.56 7.48
N THR A 566 1.83 10.97 8.38
CA THR A 566 2.27 10.08 9.47
C THR A 566 1.46 8.78 9.46
N GLY A 567 1.88 7.78 10.23
CA GLY A 567 1.23 6.46 10.26
C GLY A 567 1.40 5.68 8.96
N ASP A 568 0.36 4.98 8.52
CA ASP A 568 0.39 4.11 7.33
C ASP A 568 0.77 4.87 6.05
N GLU A 569 0.36 6.13 5.92
CA GLU A 569 0.72 6.97 4.77
C GLU A 569 2.23 7.23 4.69
N ALA A 570 2.92 7.36 5.84
CA ALA A 570 4.38 7.51 5.88
C ALA A 570 5.09 6.21 5.48
N VAL A 571 4.57 5.07 5.95
CA VAL A 571 5.09 3.73 5.59
C VAL A 571 4.94 3.48 4.09
N ILE A 572 3.79 3.83 3.50
CA ILE A 572 3.57 3.72 2.05
C ILE A 572 4.55 4.63 1.31
N ARG A 573 4.67 5.91 1.71
CA ARG A 573 5.61 6.87 1.10
C ARG A 573 7.04 6.36 1.10
N GLU A 574 7.52 5.86 2.23
CA GLU A 574 8.88 5.33 2.39
C GLU A 574 9.09 4.06 1.55
N SER A 575 8.14 3.13 1.60
CA SER A 575 8.20 1.91 0.79
C SER A 575 8.23 2.22 -0.70
N THR A 576 7.46 3.22 -1.15
CA THR A 576 7.48 3.70 -2.54
C THR A 576 8.82 4.31 -2.91
N LEU A 577 9.37 5.19 -2.06
CA LEU A 577 10.71 5.78 -2.26
C LEU A 577 11.78 4.70 -2.40
N PHE A 578 11.79 3.71 -1.50
CA PHE A 578 12.78 2.64 -1.52
C PHE A 578 12.61 1.70 -2.73
N ALA A 579 11.37 1.41 -3.15
CA ALA A 579 11.12 0.63 -4.36
C ALA A 579 11.68 1.31 -5.62
N HIS A 580 11.49 2.63 -5.76
CA HIS A 580 12.06 3.40 -6.86
C HIS A 580 13.59 3.44 -6.81
N ALA A 581 14.17 3.68 -5.63
CA ALA A 581 15.61 3.67 -5.46
C ALA A 581 16.23 2.31 -5.82
N CYS A 582 15.65 1.21 -5.33
CA CYS A 582 16.11 -0.14 -5.68
C CYS A 582 15.99 -0.41 -7.18
N PHE A 583 14.91 0.03 -7.83
CA PHE A 583 14.78 -0.09 -9.28
C PHE A 583 15.90 0.67 -10.04
N LEU A 584 16.20 1.90 -9.64
CA LEU A 584 17.25 2.70 -10.27
C LEU A 584 18.64 2.09 -10.04
N ILE A 585 18.92 1.57 -8.84
CA ILE A 585 20.15 0.83 -8.55
C ILE A 585 20.28 -0.37 -9.49
N ASN A 586 19.22 -1.19 -9.57
CA ASN A 586 19.19 -2.36 -10.44
C ASN A 586 19.35 -1.97 -11.93
N SER A 587 18.84 -0.81 -12.34
CA SER A 587 18.93 -0.32 -13.72
C SER A 587 20.36 0.05 -14.15
N MET A 588 21.31 0.16 -13.22
CA MET A 588 22.72 0.39 -13.55
C MET A 588 23.41 -0.85 -14.17
N SER A 589 22.80 -2.03 -14.10
CA SER A 589 23.30 -3.24 -14.78
C SER A 589 22.70 -3.46 -16.17
N GLN A 590 21.91 -2.52 -16.70
CA GLN A 590 21.34 -2.65 -18.05
C GLN A 590 22.43 -2.63 -19.14
N ARG A 591 22.14 -3.28 -20.29
CA ARG A 591 23.10 -3.40 -21.39
C ARG A 591 23.40 -2.06 -22.06
N GLU A 592 22.38 -1.24 -22.20
CA GLU A 592 22.42 0.04 -22.88
C GLU A 592 23.05 1.13 -22.00
N GLU A 593 24.07 1.82 -22.52
CA GLU A 593 24.82 2.85 -21.78
C GLU A 593 23.96 4.05 -21.40
N HIS A 594 23.11 4.54 -22.31
CA HIS A 594 22.24 5.68 -22.02
C HIS A 594 21.23 5.39 -20.90
N ILE A 595 20.76 4.14 -20.76
CA ILE A 595 19.86 3.74 -19.67
C ILE A 595 20.60 3.80 -18.34
N ARG A 596 21.84 3.28 -18.29
CA ARG A 596 22.68 3.36 -17.09
C ARG A 596 22.93 4.82 -16.69
N ASP A 597 23.27 5.67 -17.64
CA ASP A 597 23.51 7.11 -17.39
C ASP A 597 22.28 7.82 -16.84
N ILE A 598 21.09 7.55 -17.39
CA ILE A 598 19.83 8.10 -16.89
C ILE A 598 19.58 7.57 -15.47
N ALA A 599 19.74 6.27 -15.23
CA ALA A 599 19.54 5.67 -13.92
C ALA A 599 20.43 6.31 -12.84
N VAL A 600 21.73 6.49 -13.13
CA VAL A 600 22.67 7.15 -12.22
C VAL A 600 22.25 8.60 -11.95
N LYS A 601 21.92 9.38 -12.99
CA LYS A 601 21.48 10.78 -12.83
C LYS A 601 20.25 10.90 -11.95
N LEU A 602 19.24 10.05 -12.17
CA LEU A 602 18.00 10.05 -11.39
C LEU A 602 18.26 9.58 -9.96
N LEU A 603 19.11 8.58 -9.75
CA LEU A 603 19.48 8.08 -8.43
C LEU A 603 20.21 9.13 -7.60
N VAL A 604 21.12 9.90 -8.21
CA VAL A 604 21.80 11.03 -7.57
C VAL A 604 20.78 12.09 -7.14
N GLN A 605 19.87 12.50 -8.02
CA GLN A 605 18.82 13.47 -7.67
C GLN A 605 17.91 12.94 -6.55
N LEU A 606 17.59 11.64 -6.56
CA LEU A 606 16.75 11.02 -5.55
C LEU A 606 17.43 11.01 -4.18
N ARG A 607 18.72 10.63 -4.09
CA ARG A 607 19.46 10.59 -2.82
C ARG A 607 19.74 11.97 -2.24
N GLU A 608 20.02 12.98 -3.08
CA GLU A 608 20.22 14.36 -2.63
C GLU A 608 18.95 14.93 -2.01
N LYS A 609 17.80 14.58 -2.57
CA LYS A 609 16.49 15.05 -2.12
C LYS A 609 15.92 14.24 -0.96
N PHE A 610 16.20 12.94 -0.93
CA PHE A 610 15.75 12.01 0.10
C PHE A 610 16.93 11.18 0.65
N PRO A 611 17.75 11.75 1.55
CA PRO A 611 18.96 11.10 2.07
C PRO A 611 18.70 9.76 2.77
N GLN A 612 17.48 9.53 3.27
CA GLN A 612 17.10 8.28 3.94
C GLN A 612 17.25 7.01 3.10
N VAL A 613 17.37 7.14 1.78
CA VAL A 613 17.69 6.03 0.88
C VAL A 613 19.09 5.46 1.17
N LEU A 614 20.04 6.30 1.61
CA LEU A 614 21.46 5.94 1.81
C LEU A 614 21.68 4.87 2.88
N TRP A 615 20.76 4.73 3.83
CA TRP A 615 20.82 3.79 4.95
C TRP A 615 19.58 2.89 5.01
N ASN A 616 18.90 2.69 3.89
CA ASN A 616 17.86 1.67 3.79
C ASN A 616 18.47 0.27 3.54
N SER A 617 18.00 -0.73 4.29
CA SER A 617 18.49 -2.11 4.19
C SER A 617 18.36 -2.71 2.80
N SER A 618 17.22 -2.51 2.11
CA SER A 618 16.94 -3.05 0.78
C SER A 618 17.76 -2.35 -0.30
N CYS A 619 17.92 -1.02 -0.21
CA CYS A 619 18.77 -0.28 -1.13
C CYS A 619 20.25 -0.70 -1.01
N LEU A 620 20.74 -0.91 0.21
CA LEU A 620 22.09 -1.44 0.42
C LEU A 620 22.25 -2.88 -0.09
N ASP A 621 21.24 -3.74 0.06
CA ASP A 621 21.26 -5.09 -0.52
C ASP A 621 21.36 -5.04 -2.05
N SER A 622 20.51 -4.23 -2.69
CA SER A 622 20.55 -4.00 -4.13
C SER A 622 21.92 -3.45 -4.57
N LEU A 623 22.48 -2.50 -3.83
CA LEU A 623 23.74 -1.86 -4.20
C LEU A 623 24.95 -2.80 -4.07
N LEU A 624 24.99 -3.63 -3.02
CA LEU A 624 26.13 -4.47 -2.70
C LEU A 624 26.08 -5.86 -3.37
N PHE A 625 24.89 -6.40 -3.65
CA PHE A 625 24.73 -7.81 -4.04
C PHE A 625 23.93 -8.05 -5.34
N PHE A 626 23.34 -7.03 -5.99
CA PHE A 626 22.43 -7.25 -7.13
C PHE A 626 23.08 -7.77 -8.42
N VAL A 627 24.36 -7.46 -8.67
CA VAL A 627 25.09 -7.82 -9.92
C VAL A 627 25.16 -9.35 -10.17
N GLU A 628 24.85 -10.16 -9.15
CA GLU A 628 25.02 -11.61 -9.16
C GLU A 628 23.85 -12.45 -9.72
N ASN A 629 22.65 -11.87 -9.93
CA ASN A 629 21.47 -12.66 -10.33
C ASN A 629 21.15 -12.64 -11.83
N GLU A 630 21.58 -11.63 -12.60
CA GLU A 630 21.25 -11.50 -14.04
C GLU A 630 22.44 -11.72 -14.98
N THR A 631 23.69 -11.63 -14.50
CA THR A 631 24.90 -11.85 -15.32
C THR A 631 25.07 -13.30 -15.77
N THR A 632 24.26 -14.24 -15.28
CA THR A 632 24.26 -15.64 -15.70
C THR A 632 23.57 -15.90 -17.05
N SER A 633 23.05 -14.88 -17.76
CA SER A 633 22.37 -15.09 -19.06
C SER A 633 23.22 -14.73 -20.31
N VAL A 634 23.74 -15.80 -20.93
CA VAL A 634 23.86 -16.13 -22.38
C VAL A 634 24.74 -15.30 -23.34
N VAL A 635 25.17 -14.06 -23.05
CA VAL A 635 26.14 -13.37 -23.95
C VAL A 635 27.20 -12.59 -23.17
N ASN A 636 28.36 -13.22 -22.96
CA ASN A 636 29.51 -12.61 -22.29
C ASN A 636 30.17 -11.58 -23.23
N ASP A 637 29.86 -10.31 -23.07
CA ASP A 637 30.67 -9.20 -23.59
C ASP A 637 31.57 -8.68 -22.46
N PRO A 638 32.88 -9.02 -22.45
CA PRO A 638 33.78 -8.66 -21.36
C PRO A 638 33.95 -7.15 -21.18
N ALA A 639 33.77 -6.36 -22.24
CA ALA A 639 33.91 -4.91 -22.17
C ALA A 639 32.71 -4.27 -21.46
N TRP A 640 31.50 -4.72 -21.77
CA TRP A 640 30.29 -4.31 -21.06
C TRP A 640 30.34 -4.70 -19.58
N GLU A 641 30.73 -5.94 -19.26
CA GLU A 641 30.87 -6.39 -17.87
C GLU A 641 31.88 -5.54 -17.09
N ALA A 642 33.02 -5.20 -17.71
CA ALA A 642 34.02 -4.32 -17.11
C ALA A 642 33.48 -2.91 -16.86
N ALA A 643 32.72 -2.35 -17.82
CA ALA A 643 32.10 -1.04 -17.68
C ALA A 643 31.04 -1.01 -16.56
N VAL A 644 30.15 -2.01 -16.50
CA VAL A 644 29.15 -2.14 -15.43
C VAL A 644 29.84 -2.30 -14.08
N ARG A 645 30.85 -3.17 -13.97
CA ARG A 645 31.61 -3.37 -12.73
C ARG A 645 32.27 -2.08 -12.24
N SER A 646 32.95 -1.35 -13.12
CA SER A 646 33.57 -0.06 -12.80
C SER A 646 32.54 0.97 -12.33
N LEU A 647 31.39 1.06 -13.00
CA LEU A 647 30.31 1.96 -12.62
C LEU A 647 29.73 1.62 -11.24
N TYR A 648 29.48 0.34 -10.96
CA TYR A 648 29.01 -0.11 -9.65
C TYR A 648 30.04 0.18 -8.56
N GLN A 649 31.32 -0.15 -8.78
CA GLN A 649 32.39 0.13 -7.83
C GLN A 649 32.46 1.62 -7.47
N LYS A 650 32.40 2.51 -8.46
CA LYS A 650 32.34 3.96 -8.25
C LYS A 650 31.11 4.36 -7.42
N ASN A 651 29.92 3.89 -7.78
CA ASN A 651 28.68 4.26 -7.10
C ASN A 651 28.62 3.70 -5.65
N VAL A 652 29.06 2.46 -5.42
CA VAL A 652 29.16 1.85 -4.09
C VAL A 652 30.09 2.69 -3.21
N ARG A 653 31.26 3.10 -3.73
CA ARG A 653 32.21 3.94 -3.01
C ARG A 653 31.61 5.29 -2.65
N GLU A 654 31.05 6.01 -3.63
CA GLU A 654 30.42 7.32 -3.40
C GLU A 654 29.26 7.23 -2.40
N TRP A 655 28.36 6.25 -2.58
CA TRP A 655 27.23 6.01 -1.70
C TRP A 655 27.66 5.73 -0.26
N THR A 656 28.69 4.90 -0.10
CA THR A 656 29.21 4.54 1.22
C THR A 656 29.85 5.74 1.90
N VAL A 657 30.67 6.50 1.19
CA VAL A 657 31.29 7.74 1.72
C VAL A 657 30.22 8.74 2.12
N GLU A 658 29.21 8.96 1.27
CA GLU A 658 28.12 9.88 1.54
C GLU A 658 27.29 9.41 2.75
N SER A 659 26.89 8.15 2.79
CA SER A 659 26.16 7.53 3.90
C SER A 659 26.90 7.67 5.23
N LEU A 660 28.21 7.38 5.25
CA LEU A 660 29.06 7.54 6.44
C LEU A 660 29.26 9.01 6.85
N SER A 661 29.16 9.95 5.91
CA SER A 661 29.26 11.39 6.24
C SER A 661 28.03 11.88 7.02
N TYR A 662 26.84 11.33 6.73
CA TYR A 662 25.58 11.67 7.40
C TYR A 662 25.36 10.85 8.68
N ALA A 663 25.48 9.53 8.61
CA ALA A 663 25.10 8.62 9.70
C ALA A 663 26.15 7.49 9.89
N PRO A 664 27.38 7.83 10.31
CA PRO A 664 28.48 6.85 10.37
C PRO A 664 28.21 5.64 11.26
N CYS A 665 27.58 5.77 12.42
CA CYS A 665 27.27 4.62 13.30
C CYS A 665 26.24 3.70 12.64
N THR A 666 25.15 4.28 12.14
CA THR A 666 24.08 3.51 11.49
C THR A 666 24.58 2.79 10.24
N THR A 667 25.36 3.48 9.39
CA THR A 667 25.94 2.88 8.18
C THR A 667 26.95 1.79 8.52
N GLN A 668 27.78 1.97 9.55
CA GLN A 668 28.67 0.92 10.06
C GLN A 668 27.89 -0.33 10.50
N GLY A 669 26.84 -0.15 11.29
CA GLY A 669 25.99 -1.25 11.75
C GLY A 669 25.34 -2.02 10.60
N LEU A 670 24.81 -1.30 9.61
CA LEU A 670 24.20 -1.90 8.42
C LEU A 670 25.22 -2.67 7.57
N LEU A 671 26.38 -2.08 7.29
CA LEU A 671 27.44 -2.75 6.53
C LEU A 671 27.90 -4.04 7.23
N GLN A 672 28.12 -3.98 8.55
CA GLN A 672 28.48 -5.16 9.33
C GLN A 672 27.41 -6.25 9.26
N GLU A 673 26.13 -5.88 9.36
CA GLU A 673 25.01 -6.83 9.23
C GLU A 673 24.96 -7.46 7.84
N LYS A 674 25.20 -6.68 6.77
CA LYS A 674 25.27 -7.19 5.40
C LYS A 674 26.44 -8.15 5.21
N LEU A 675 27.61 -7.84 5.75
CA LEU A 675 28.79 -8.70 5.72
C LEU A 675 28.57 -10.00 6.52
N CYS A 676 27.86 -9.94 7.67
CA CYS A 676 27.47 -11.13 8.42
C CYS A 676 26.63 -12.08 7.56
N LYS A 677 25.64 -11.54 6.83
CA LYS A 677 24.79 -12.33 5.90
C LYS A 677 25.58 -12.85 4.70
N ALA A 678 26.45 -12.05 4.10
CA ALA A 678 27.30 -12.46 2.98
C ALA A 678 28.21 -13.66 3.35
N ASN A 679 28.76 -13.69 4.57
CA ASN A 679 29.58 -14.82 5.05
C ASN A 679 28.81 -16.15 5.14
N THR A 680 27.47 -16.13 5.15
CA THR A 680 26.64 -17.35 5.09
C THR A 680 26.30 -17.80 3.66
N TRP A 681 26.48 -16.93 2.66
CA TRP A 681 26.24 -17.25 1.25
C TRP A 681 27.51 -17.84 0.63
N GLN A 682 27.41 -19.03 0.02
CA GLN A 682 28.53 -19.80 -0.54
C GLN A 682 29.24 -19.17 -1.76
N LYS A 683 29.12 -17.86 -2.00
CA LYS A 683 29.62 -17.19 -3.21
C LYS A 683 30.81 -16.28 -2.87
N ALA A 684 32.01 -16.84 -3.01
CA ALA A 684 33.24 -16.27 -2.45
C ALA A 684 33.88 -15.12 -3.27
N GLN A 685 33.56 -14.95 -4.55
CA GLN A 685 34.41 -14.18 -5.49
C GLN A 685 34.04 -12.68 -5.62
N HIS A 686 32.78 -12.28 -5.48
CA HIS A 686 32.38 -10.86 -5.49
C HIS A 686 32.35 -10.22 -4.10
N THR A 687 32.14 -11.02 -3.06
CA THR A 687 32.31 -10.59 -1.66
C THR A 687 33.73 -10.05 -1.44
N THR A 688 34.76 -10.65 -2.05
CA THR A 688 36.14 -10.15 -1.99
C THR A 688 36.35 -8.81 -2.71
N ASP A 689 35.64 -8.55 -3.82
CA ASP A 689 35.73 -7.28 -4.55
C ASP A 689 35.04 -6.13 -3.82
N VAL A 690 33.88 -6.40 -3.21
CA VAL A 690 33.17 -5.42 -2.38
C VAL A 690 33.97 -5.13 -1.11
N VAL A 691 34.52 -6.17 -0.48
CA VAL A 691 35.41 -6.05 0.68
C VAL A 691 36.67 -5.25 0.33
N SER A 692 37.29 -5.48 -0.82
CA SER A 692 38.49 -4.72 -1.23
C SER A 692 38.15 -3.24 -1.49
N LEU A 693 37.09 -2.96 -2.26
CA LEU A 693 36.65 -1.59 -2.56
C LEU A 693 36.38 -0.77 -1.29
N LEU A 694 35.60 -1.35 -0.39
CA LEU A 694 35.21 -0.70 0.84
C LEU A 694 36.42 -0.54 1.80
N SER A 695 37.49 -1.35 1.67
CA SER A 695 38.68 -1.32 2.54
C SER A 695 39.60 -0.12 2.24
N GLU A 696 39.47 0.43 1.05
CA GLU A 696 40.15 1.65 0.63
C GLU A 696 39.46 2.94 1.15
N ILE A 697 38.30 2.83 1.79
CA ILE A 697 37.57 3.98 2.34
C ILE A 697 38.11 4.32 3.73
N ARG A 698 38.68 5.52 3.86
CA ARG A 698 39.20 6.06 5.13
C ARG A 698 38.50 7.39 5.46
N ILE A 699 37.97 7.49 6.68
CA ILE A 699 37.16 8.63 7.14
C ILE A 699 37.76 9.12 8.46
N GLY A 700 38.26 10.35 8.53
CA GLY A 700 38.87 10.88 9.77
C GLY A 700 38.30 12.21 10.25
N THR A 701 38.73 12.72 11.40
CA THR A 701 38.36 14.06 11.90
C THR A 701 39.26 15.18 11.36
N GLY A 702 40.17 14.86 10.43
CA GLY A 702 41.10 15.81 9.79
C GLY A 702 40.53 16.50 8.55
N LYS A 703 41.41 17.17 7.76
CA LYS A 703 41.05 17.64 6.41
C LYS A 703 40.71 16.43 5.54
N ASN A 704 39.42 16.13 5.40
CA ASN A 704 38.96 15.07 4.53
C ASN A 704 38.67 15.63 3.15
N ASP A 705 39.38 15.14 2.13
CA ASP A 705 39.06 15.41 0.72
C ASP A 705 37.83 14.59 0.22
N CYS A 706 37.24 13.77 1.09
CA CYS A 706 36.22 12.78 0.72
C CYS A 706 34.81 13.35 0.54
N TRP A 707 34.50 14.50 1.14
CA TRP A 707 33.22 15.19 0.96
C TRP A 707 33.36 16.70 1.14
N THR A 708 32.42 17.45 0.58
CA THR A 708 32.37 18.90 0.67
C THR A 708 31.44 19.36 1.79
N GLY A 709 31.81 20.45 2.46
CA GLY A 709 31.01 21.08 3.54
C GLY A 709 31.10 20.39 4.90
N ILE A 710 30.35 20.94 5.87
CA ILE A 710 30.26 20.41 7.23
C ILE A 710 29.17 19.33 7.29
N ARG A 711 29.54 18.12 7.69
CA ARG A 711 28.66 16.95 7.83
C ARG A 711 28.63 16.45 9.27
N THR A 712 27.72 15.52 9.57
CA THR A 712 27.57 14.96 10.93
C THR A 712 28.82 14.18 11.36
N ALA A 713 29.50 13.49 10.44
CA ALA A 713 30.79 12.85 10.69
C ALA A 713 31.95 13.82 11.01
N ASN A 714 31.77 15.14 10.86
CA ASN A 714 32.79 16.09 11.31
C ASN A 714 32.74 16.31 12.83
N ILE A 715 31.63 15.97 13.49
CA ILE A 715 31.45 16.16 14.93
C ILE A 715 32.31 15.11 15.68
N PRO A 716 33.27 15.52 16.54
CA PRO A 716 34.20 14.57 17.17
C PRO A 716 33.49 13.48 18.00
N ALA A 717 32.43 13.84 18.72
CA ALA A 717 31.64 12.87 19.49
C ALA A 717 31.02 11.78 18.60
N VAL A 718 30.51 12.15 17.43
CA VAL A 718 29.92 11.22 16.46
C VAL A 718 30.99 10.27 15.94
N MET A 719 32.18 10.77 15.59
CA MET A 719 33.28 9.92 15.11
C MET A 719 33.81 8.97 16.18
N ALA A 720 33.92 9.42 17.43
CA ALA A 720 34.27 8.55 18.55
C ALA A 720 33.22 7.43 18.73
N SER A 721 31.93 7.76 18.58
CA SER A 721 30.83 6.79 18.62
C SER A 721 30.86 5.83 17.44
N ALA A 722 31.21 6.32 16.24
CA ALA A 722 31.35 5.51 15.04
C ALA A 722 32.50 4.51 15.16
N ALA A 723 33.61 4.89 15.79
CA ALA A 723 34.72 3.99 16.11
C ALA A 723 34.30 2.91 17.13
N ALA A 724 33.53 3.29 18.16
CA ALA A 724 32.96 2.31 19.08
C ALA A 724 31.99 1.36 18.37
N ALA A 725 31.13 1.88 17.49
CA ALA A 725 30.20 1.10 16.67
C ALA A 725 30.92 0.16 15.68
N SER A 726 32.12 0.53 15.21
CA SER A 726 32.95 -0.32 14.37
C SER A 726 33.70 -1.41 15.15
N GLY A 727 33.66 -1.37 16.49
CA GLY A 727 34.37 -2.30 17.37
C GLY A 727 35.88 -2.07 17.45
N ALA A 728 36.36 -0.88 17.04
CA ALA A 728 37.75 -0.48 17.21
C ALA A 728 38.07 -0.24 18.69
N ASN A 729 39.23 -0.71 19.17
CA ASN A 729 39.72 -0.37 20.50
C ASN A 729 40.19 1.09 20.51
N LEU A 730 39.41 1.97 21.14
CA LEU A 730 39.75 3.38 21.28
C LEU A 730 40.89 3.55 22.30
N LYS A 731 42.10 3.75 21.81
CA LYS A 731 43.08 4.54 22.58
C LYS A 731 42.81 6.00 22.26
N LEU A 732 42.21 6.73 23.20
CA LEU A 732 41.92 8.17 23.10
C LEU A 732 43.14 9.02 22.66
N SER A 733 44.37 8.47 22.65
CA SER A 733 45.64 9.12 22.32
C SER A 733 45.94 9.35 20.82
N GLU A 734 45.20 8.75 19.88
CA GLU A 734 45.51 8.87 18.44
C GLU A 734 44.45 9.67 17.67
N ALA A 735 44.86 10.35 16.59
CA ALA A 735 43.94 11.11 15.75
C ALA A 735 42.89 10.17 15.15
N PHE A 736 41.60 10.53 15.23
CA PHE A 736 40.50 9.68 14.79
C PHE A 736 40.58 9.44 13.27
N ILE A 737 41.21 8.34 12.86
CA ILE A 737 41.12 7.80 11.50
C ILE A 737 40.27 6.54 11.61
N LEU A 738 39.01 6.64 11.21
CA LEU A 738 38.14 5.49 11.06
C LEU A 738 38.52 4.78 9.76
N GLU A 739 39.29 3.69 9.88
CA GLU A 739 39.37 2.69 8.82
C GLU A 739 38.06 1.90 8.81
N VAL A 740 37.16 2.33 7.93
CA VAL A 740 35.75 1.96 7.90
C VAL A 740 35.55 0.45 7.79
N LEU A 741 36.43 -0.29 7.11
CA LEU A 741 36.23 -1.72 6.79
C LEU A 741 37.17 -2.72 7.46
N SER A 742 38.44 -2.38 7.69
CA SER A 742 39.36 -3.31 8.38
C SER A 742 38.81 -3.69 9.75
N THR A 743 38.21 -2.71 10.44
CA THR A 743 37.49 -2.89 11.70
C THR A 743 36.09 -3.48 11.51
N GLY A 744 35.37 -3.07 10.45
CA GLY A 744 34.02 -3.57 10.13
C GLY A 744 33.95 -5.08 9.83
N ILE A 745 34.90 -5.64 9.07
CA ILE A 745 34.96 -7.09 8.77
C ILE A 745 35.25 -7.90 10.03
N VAL A 746 36.21 -7.43 10.85
CA VAL A 746 36.55 -8.06 12.12
C VAL A 746 35.31 -8.07 13.02
N SER A 747 34.61 -6.95 13.12
CA SER A 747 33.38 -6.84 13.91
C SER A 747 32.24 -7.69 13.37
N ALA A 748 32.04 -7.77 12.05
CA ALA A 748 31.07 -8.69 11.45
C ALA A 748 31.40 -10.15 11.76
N THR A 749 32.68 -10.53 11.68
CA THR A 749 33.15 -11.88 12.05
C THR A 749 32.89 -12.18 13.52
N VAL A 750 33.19 -11.22 14.40
CA VAL A 750 32.92 -11.32 15.84
C VAL A 750 31.42 -11.49 16.11
N LYS A 751 30.55 -10.71 15.45
CA LYS A 751 29.09 -10.83 15.57
C LYS A 751 28.59 -12.20 15.11
N SER A 752 29.08 -12.69 13.97
CA SER A 752 28.77 -14.03 13.47
C SER A 752 29.22 -15.15 14.41
N ASN A 753 30.40 -15.00 15.04
CA ASN A 753 30.89 -15.96 16.02
C ASN A 753 29.97 -16.05 17.24
N TYR A 754 29.55 -14.92 17.82
CA TYR A 754 28.62 -14.93 18.95
C TYR A 754 27.23 -15.44 18.57
N ALA A 755 26.74 -15.14 17.37
CA ALA A 755 25.51 -15.74 16.86
C ALA A 755 25.63 -17.27 16.72
N GLY A 756 26.78 -17.74 16.22
CA GLY A 756 27.15 -19.15 16.11
C GLY A 756 27.29 -19.83 17.48
N GLU A 757 27.86 -19.17 18.48
CA GLU A 757 27.95 -19.65 19.86
C GLU A 757 26.56 -19.89 20.45
N ILE A 758 25.65 -18.92 20.35
CA ILE A 758 24.27 -19.08 20.85
C ILE A 758 23.54 -20.20 20.10
N ALA A 759 23.70 -20.28 18.77
CA ALA A 759 23.14 -21.37 17.99
C ALA A 759 23.71 -22.74 18.41
N GLY A 760 25.02 -22.80 18.70
CA GLY A 760 25.71 -23.98 19.22
C GLY A 760 25.23 -24.37 20.62
N MET A 761 25.12 -23.41 21.54
CA MET A 761 24.59 -23.60 22.90
C MET A 761 23.15 -24.14 22.85
N ARG A 762 22.31 -23.59 21.96
CA ARG A 762 20.94 -24.07 21.74
C ARG A 762 20.92 -25.53 21.24
N ARG A 763 21.76 -25.86 20.25
CA ARG A 763 21.89 -27.24 19.76
C ARG A 763 22.38 -28.22 20.82
N LEU A 764 23.36 -27.83 21.63
CA LEU A 764 23.88 -28.65 22.73
C LEU A 764 22.84 -28.85 23.83
N TYR A 765 22.10 -27.81 24.20
CA TYR A 765 21.02 -27.90 25.19
C TYR A 765 19.93 -28.90 24.75
N ASN A 766 19.55 -28.84 23.47
CA ASN A 766 18.58 -29.77 22.88
C ASN A 766 19.15 -31.20 22.78
N SER A 767 20.46 -31.36 22.51
CA SER A 767 21.15 -32.66 22.48
C SER A 767 21.28 -33.32 23.86
N MET A 768 21.54 -32.52 24.90
CA MET A 768 21.67 -33.00 26.29
C MET A 768 20.33 -33.28 26.98
N GLY A 769 19.20 -33.05 26.30
CA GLY A 769 17.87 -33.36 26.83
C GLY A 769 17.46 -32.53 28.03
N GLY A 770 17.65 -31.19 27.95
CA GLY A 770 17.13 -30.14 28.85
C GLY A 770 16.92 -30.54 30.32
N PHE A 771 17.79 -30.08 31.22
CA PHE A 771 17.76 -30.37 32.67
C PHE A 771 16.33 -30.60 33.22
N GLN A 772 15.89 -31.86 33.30
CA GLN A 772 14.67 -32.21 34.00
C GLN A 772 14.90 -31.91 35.48
N SER A 773 14.19 -30.90 35.99
CA SER A 773 14.15 -30.62 37.42
C SER A 773 13.59 -31.85 38.14
N ALA A 774 14.31 -32.26 39.18
CA ALA A 774 14.17 -33.55 39.83
C ALA A 774 12.78 -33.79 40.46
N ALA A 775 12.18 -34.93 40.11
CA ALA A 775 11.48 -35.77 41.08
C ALA A 775 12.25 -37.10 41.16
N PRO A 776 12.49 -37.67 42.35
CA PRO A 776 13.35 -38.84 42.48
C PRO A 776 12.57 -40.08 42.05
N GLN A 777 12.91 -40.66 40.90
CA GLN A 777 12.59 -42.06 40.62
C GLN A 777 13.86 -42.85 40.35
N GLN A 778 14.06 -43.84 41.23
CA GLN A 778 15.08 -44.88 41.14
C GLN A 778 14.99 -45.60 39.79
N GLY A 779 16.14 -45.81 39.15
CA GLY A 779 16.23 -46.66 37.97
C GLY A 779 17.54 -46.48 37.23
N PHE A 780 18.57 -47.22 37.65
CA PHE A 780 19.79 -47.40 36.86
C PHE A 780 19.45 -48.13 35.55
N GLY A 781 19.68 -47.49 34.40
CA GLY A 781 19.66 -48.14 33.09
C GLY A 781 18.82 -47.42 32.04
N GLY A 782 19.38 -46.39 31.39
CA GLY A 782 18.72 -45.70 30.26
C GLY A 782 19.65 -45.16 29.19
N GLY A 783 20.95 -45.49 29.24
CA GLY A 783 21.96 -44.90 28.37
C GLY A 783 22.03 -45.46 26.94
N LEU A 784 21.30 -46.54 26.62
CA LEU A 784 21.48 -47.25 25.34
C LEU A 784 20.24 -47.29 24.42
N GLN A 785 19.10 -46.72 24.86
CA GLN A 785 17.82 -46.91 24.17
C GLN A 785 17.32 -45.69 23.39
N ARG A 786 18.22 -44.76 23.02
CA ARG A 786 17.90 -43.59 22.18
C ARG A 786 18.56 -43.61 20.79
N LEU A 787 19.42 -44.60 20.52
CA LEU A 787 20.09 -44.75 19.21
C LEU A 787 19.27 -45.56 18.18
N ILE A 788 18.12 -46.14 18.56
CA ILE A 788 17.35 -47.02 17.66
C ILE A 788 15.89 -46.55 17.42
N SER A 789 15.34 -45.61 18.20
CA SER A 789 13.98 -45.11 17.96
C SER A 789 13.98 -43.89 17.03
N GLY A 790 14.16 -44.14 15.74
CA GLY A 790 13.60 -43.25 14.72
C GLY A 790 12.07 -43.25 14.81
N ALA A 791 11.46 -42.10 14.59
CA ALA A 791 10.01 -41.87 14.47
C ALA A 791 9.18 -41.82 15.76
N PHE A 792 9.39 -40.80 16.61
CA PHE A 792 8.28 -40.06 17.26
C PHE A 792 8.75 -38.64 17.60
N SER A 793 8.19 -37.64 16.91
CA SER A 793 8.44 -36.21 17.10
C SER A 793 7.76 -35.71 18.38
N GLN A 794 8.51 -35.61 19.49
CA GLN A 794 8.13 -34.75 20.62
C GLN A 794 8.26 -33.26 20.21
N PRO A 795 7.47 -32.34 20.78
CA PRO A 795 7.38 -30.97 20.29
C PRO A 795 8.66 -30.20 20.66
N GLN A 796 9.54 -30.03 19.67
CA GLN A 796 10.77 -29.21 19.66
C GLN A 796 10.55 -27.78 20.19
N GLN A 797 9.30 -27.31 20.25
CA GLN A 797 8.90 -25.96 20.68
C GLN A 797 9.05 -25.70 22.18
N THR A 798 8.84 -26.71 23.04
CA THR A 798 8.88 -26.56 24.52
C THR A 798 10.32 -26.47 25.06
N GLU A 799 11.28 -27.10 24.38
CA GLU A 799 12.69 -27.12 24.78
C GLU A 799 13.41 -25.80 24.45
N ASP A 800 13.05 -25.18 23.32
CA ASP A 800 13.60 -23.88 22.89
C ASP A 800 13.19 -22.74 23.85
N GLU A 801 11.97 -22.78 24.41
CA GLU A 801 11.51 -21.80 25.40
C GLU A 801 12.27 -21.94 26.74
N ALA A 802 12.51 -23.17 27.19
CA ALA A 802 13.29 -23.45 28.40
C ALA A 802 14.75 -23.00 28.26
N PHE A 803 15.38 -23.24 27.11
CA PHE A 803 16.73 -22.73 26.83
C PHE A 803 16.79 -21.20 26.91
N ASN A 804 15.84 -20.53 26.29
CA ASN A 804 15.76 -19.08 26.28
C ASN A 804 15.56 -18.53 27.70
N GLU A 805 14.70 -19.13 28.52
CA GLU A 805 14.46 -18.69 29.91
C GLU A 805 15.71 -18.84 30.79
N VAL A 806 16.42 -19.98 30.70
CA VAL A 806 17.66 -20.23 31.45
C VAL A 806 18.77 -19.28 31.01
N SER A 807 18.92 -19.09 29.70
CA SER A 807 19.96 -18.22 29.14
C SER A 807 19.70 -16.74 29.46
N ILE A 808 18.46 -16.27 29.34
CA ILE A 808 18.06 -14.92 29.75
C ILE A 808 18.38 -14.72 31.23
N SER A 809 17.97 -15.65 32.10
CA SER A 809 18.23 -15.56 33.54
C SER A 809 19.73 -15.50 33.87
N LYS A 810 20.55 -16.30 33.17
CA LYS A 810 22.01 -16.26 33.29
C LYS A 810 22.57 -14.89 32.95
N PHE A 811 22.22 -14.34 31.78
CA PHE A 811 22.76 -13.06 31.32
C PHE A 811 22.25 -11.88 32.15
N VAL A 812 20.98 -11.88 32.55
CA VAL A 812 20.43 -10.89 33.50
C VAL A 812 21.24 -10.86 34.79
N ARG A 813 21.52 -12.03 35.38
CA ARG A 813 22.33 -12.12 36.62
C ARG A 813 23.75 -11.60 36.43
N LEU A 814 24.42 -11.95 35.33
CA LEU A 814 25.78 -11.49 35.04
C LEU A 814 25.83 -9.97 34.85
N LEU A 815 24.91 -9.40 34.07
CA LEU A 815 24.83 -7.95 33.86
C LEU A 815 24.57 -7.19 35.17
N GLN A 816 23.70 -7.70 36.04
CA GLN A 816 23.47 -7.14 37.37
C GLN A 816 24.71 -7.23 38.27
N GLN A 817 25.51 -8.30 38.16
CA GLN A 817 26.77 -8.42 38.90
C GLN A 817 27.78 -7.35 38.49
N PHE A 818 27.90 -7.06 37.19
CA PHE A 818 28.76 -5.97 36.71
C PHE A 818 28.32 -4.61 37.27
N VAL A 819 27.02 -4.32 37.24
CA VAL A 819 26.46 -3.08 37.82
C VAL A 819 26.77 -2.96 39.31
N ASN A 820 26.48 -4.02 40.08
CA ASN A 820 26.73 -4.03 41.53
C ASN A 820 28.22 -3.90 41.90
N SER A 821 29.11 -4.41 41.04
CA SER A 821 30.56 -4.28 41.22
C SER A 821 31.03 -2.87 40.94
N ALA A 822 30.56 -2.26 39.85
CA ALA A 822 30.90 -0.90 39.47
C ALA A 822 30.38 0.14 40.48
N GLU A 823 29.16 -0.04 41.00
CA GLU A 823 28.59 0.85 42.04
C GLU A 823 29.37 0.80 43.36
N LYS A 824 30.12 -0.28 43.61
CA LYS A 824 31.01 -0.42 44.77
C LYS A 824 32.45 0.05 44.51
N GLY A 825 32.72 0.67 43.35
CA GLY A 825 34.05 1.15 42.97
C GLY A 825 35.01 0.05 42.49
N GLY A 826 34.51 -1.14 42.14
CA GLY A 826 35.36 -2.21 41.59
C GLY A 826 35.75 -1.95 40.13
N GLU A 827 36.96 -2.39 39.74
CA GLU A 827 37.39 -2.34 38.34
C GLU A 827 36.56 -3.28 37.45
N LEU A 828 36.21 -2.82 36.25
CA LEU A 828 35.47 -3.59 35.27
C LEU A 828 36.42 -4.43 34.40
N ASP A 829 36.20 -5.74 34.33
CA ASP A 829 36.77 -6.55 33.26
C ASP A 829 36.07 -6.22 31.93
N LYS A 830 36.74 -5.37 31.14
CA LYS A 830 36.26 -4.88 29.84
C LYS A 830 35.96 -6.01 28.86
N SER A 831 36.80 -7.06 28.84
CA SER A 831 36.66 -8.17 27.89
C SER A 831 35.43 -9.01 28.24
N GLN A 832 35.31 -9.37 29.52
CA GLN A 832 34.19 -10.19 30.01
C GLN A 832 32.85 -9.47 29.89
N PHE A 833 32.81 -8.17 30.18
CA PHE A 833 31.61 -7.35 30.01
C PHE A 833 31.17 -7.29 28.54
N ARG A 834 32.12 -7.03 27.63
CA ARG A 834 31.85 -6.98 26.19
C ARG A 834 31.36 -8.33 25.64
N GLU A 835 32.00 -9.43 26.02
CA GLU A 835 31.59 -10.79 25.64
C GLU A 835 30.15 -11.08 26.11
N THR A 836 29.84 -10.81 27.38
CA THR A 836 28.51 -11.03 27.97
C THR A 836 27.44 -10.24 27.23
N CYS A 837 27.70 -8.95 26.95
CA CYS A 837 26.78 -8.08 26.22
C CYS A 837 26.55 -8.56 24.78
N CYS A 838 27.62 -9.02 24.09
CA CYS A 838 27.53 -9.57 22.74
C CYS A 838 26.72 -10.87 22.69
N GLN A 839 26.97 -11.82 23.61
CA GLN A 839 26.23 -13.08 23.70
C GLN A 839 24.75 -12.85 24.02
N ALA A 840 24.45 -11.94 24.96
CA ALA A 840 23.08 -11.53 25.27
C ALA A 840 22.36 -10.93 24.06
N THR A 841 23.05 -10.09 23.29
CA THR A 841 22.50 -9.46 22.07
C THR A 841 22.23 -10.49 20.98
N ALA A 842 23.17 -11.41 20.74
CA ALA A 842 22.99 -12.52 19.81
C ALA A 842 21.79 -13.40 20.19
N LEU A 843 21.59 -13.66 21.48
CA LEU A 843 20.42 -14.37 21.99
C LEU A 843 19.12 -13.64 21.67
N LEU A 844 19.05 -12.32 21.92
CA LEU A 844 17.86 -11.53 21.59
C LEU A 844 17.55 -11.60 20.09
N LEU A 845 18.54 -11.32 19.23
CA LEU A 845 18.36 -11.33 17.78
C LEU A 845 17.99 -12.72 17.23
N SER A 846 18.48 -13.81 17.82
CA SER A 846 18.12 -15.17 17.43
C SER A 846 16.63 -15.51 17.61
N ASN A 847 15.91 -14.73 18.42
CA ASN A 847 14.50 -14.91 18.74
C ASN A 847 13.57 -13.99 17.93
N LEU A 848 14.11 -13.12 17.07
CA LEU A 848 13.37 -12.12 16.28
C LEU A 848 12.34 -12.72 15.30
N GLY A 849 12.61 -13.91 14.75
CA GLY A 849 11.76 -14.58 13.75
C GLY A 849 10.61 -15.42 14.31
N SER A 850 10.41 -15.44 15.63
CA SER A 850 9.36 -16.23 16.28
C SER A 850 8.34 -15.30 16.94
N ASP A 851 7.14 -15.16 16.36
CA ASP A 851 5.98 -14.45 16.93
C ASP A 851 5.46 -15.11 18.24
N ARG A 852 6.31 -15.26 19.26
CA ARG A 852 6.02 -16.06 20.46
C ARG A 852 5.89 -15.21 21.71
N LYS A 853 4.70 -15.26 22.31
CA LYS A 853 4.22 -14.43 23.43
C LYS A 853 4.65 -14.93 24.83
N SER A 854 5.43 -16.00 24.94
CA SER A 854 5.62 -16.75 26.20
C SER A 854 6.65 -16.17 27.18
N ASN A 855 7.63 -15.36 26.74
CA ASN A 855 8.64 -14.76 27.64
C ASN A 855 8.96 -13.27 27.37
N VAL A 856 7.92 -12.47 27.14
CA VAL A 856 8.05 -11.02 26.87
C VAL A 856 8.76 -10.29 28.01
N LYS A 857 8.54 -10.71 29.27
CA LYS A 857 9.10 -10.06 30.45
C LYS A 857 10.62 -10.25 30.55
N GLY A 858 11.11 -11.49 30.44
CA GLY A 858 12.56 -11.76 30.49
C GLY A 858 13.31 -11.10 29.32
N PHE A 859 12.71 -11.13 28.12
CA PHE A 859 13.24 -10.44 26.95
C PHE A 859 13.36 -8.92 27.20
N SER A 860 12.28 -8.28 27.66
CA SER A 860 12.28 -6.83 27.94
C SER A 860 13.29 -6.44 29.02
N GLN A 861 13.47 -7.28 30.04
CA GLN A 861 14.43 -7.04 31.11
C GLN A 861 15.87 -7.13 30.60
N LEU A 862 16.19 -8.11 29.75
CA LEU A 862 17.52 -8.25 29.18
C LEU A 862 17.85 -7.08 28.23
N LEU A 863 16.90 -6.69 27.36
CA LEU A 863 17.05 -5.52 26.49
C LEU A 863 17.30 -4.25 27.31
N ARG A 864 16.49 -4.03 28.36
CA ARG A 864 16.67 -2.92 29.29
C ARG A 864 18.06 -2.93 29.94
N LEU A 865 18.53 -4.06 30.44
CA LEU A 865 19.87 -4.14 31.03
C LEU A 865 20.98 -3.81 30.03
N LEU A 866 20.87 -4.25 28.77
CA LEU A 866 21.83 -3.87 27.72
C LEU A 866 21.85 -2.36 27.43
N CYS A 867 20.72 -1.66 27.62
CA CYS A 867 20.65 -0.21 27.52
C CYS A 867 21.17 0.51 28.78
N TRP A 868 20.86 0.01 29.98
CA TRP A 868 21.13 0.70 31.24
C TRP A 868 22.50 0.38 31.86
N CYS A 869 23.08 -0.81 31.66
CA CYS A 869 24.37 -1.18 32.26
C CYS A 869 25.50 -0.20 31.92
N PRO A 870 25.68 0.25 30.65
CA PRO A 870 26.68 1.27 30.32
C PRO A 870 26.49 2.58 31.10
N ALA A 871 25.23 2.99 31.35
CA ALA A 871 24.91 4.20 32.12
C ALA A 871 25.18 4.03 33.63
N TYR A 872 24.91 2.84 34.19
CA TYR A 872 25.21 2.53 35.59
C TYR A 872 26.72 2.50 35.87
N ILE A 873 27.49 1.87 34.96
CA ILE A 873 28.95 1.73 35.09
C ILE A 873 29.65 3.06 34.78
N ALA A 874 29.14 3.83 33.80
CA ALA A 874 29.56 5.19 33.47
C ALA A 874 31.07 5.37 33.14
N THR A 875 31.73 4.34 32.64
CA THR A 875 33.11 4.39 32.13
C THR A 875 33.13 4.44 30.60
N PRO A 876 34.18 5.01 29.95
CA PRO A 876 34.34 5.01 28.50
C PRO A 876 34.21 3.62 27.89
N ASP A 877 34.89 2.60 28.43
CA ASP A 877 34.88 1.24 27.84
C ASP A 877 33.49 0.57 27.88
N ALA A 878 32.78 0.74 29.00
CA ALA A 878 31.40 0.25 29.12
C ALA A 878 30.47 0.95 28.12
N MET A 879 30.67 2.26 27.90
CA MET A 879 29.89 3.03 26.93
C MET A 879 30.22 2.66 25.49
N GLU A 880 31.49 2.40 25.16
CA GLU A 880 31.89 1.89 23.84
C GLU A 880 31.22 0.56 23.53
N THR A 881 31.21 -0.34 24.51
CA THR A 881 30.46 -1.61 24.43
C THR A 881 28.97 -1.35 24.22
N GLY A 882 28.39 -0.39 24.95
CA GLY A 882 27.01 0.04 24.78
C GLY A 882 26.71 0.47 23.34
N VAL A 883 27.46 1.44 22.80
CA VAL A 883 27.30 1.94 21.43
C VAL A 883 27.44 0.83 20.38
N PHE A 884 28.40 -0.09 20.55
CA PHE A 884 28.57 -1.25 19.69
C PHE A 884 27.31 -2.14 19.66
N ILE A 885 26.75 -2.44 20.83
CA ILE A 885 25.57 -3.29 20.98
C ILE A 885 24.30 -2.59 20.51
N TRP A 886 24.08 -1.33 20.87
CA TRP A 886 22.89 -0.58 20.44
C TRP A 886 22.86 -0.40 18.93
N THR A 887 24.03 -0.14 18.32
CA THR A 887 24.15 -0.10 16.86
C THR A 887 23.81 -1.46 16.24
N TRP A 888 24.32 -2.57 16.81
CA TRP A 888 23.99 -3.90 16.32
C TRP A 888 22.48 -4.21 16.41
N LEU A 889 21.86 -3.95 17.55
CA LEU A 889 20.43 -4.17 17.77
C LEU A 889 19.57 -3.40 16.76
N VAL A 890 19.86 -2.12 16.56
CA VAL A 890 19.01 -1.26 15.71
C VAL A 890 19.26 -1.48 14.22
N SER A 891 20.44 -1.97 13.82
CA SER A 891 20.72 -2.38 12.43
C SER A 891 20.14 -3.76 12.09
N ALA A 892 20.21 -4.73 13.00
CA ALA A 892 19.71 -6.08 12.78
C ALA A 892 18.20 -6.21 13.01
N ALA A 893 17.63 -5.41 13.93
CA ALA A 893 16.21 -5.38 14.26
C ALA A 893 15.67 -3.93 14.31
N PRO A 894 15.49 -3.25 13.16
CA PRO A 894 15.01 -1.87 13.10
C PRO A 894 13.67 -1.62 13.82
N GLN A 895 12.80 -2.64 13.88
CA GLN A 895 11.52 -2.60 14.59
C GLN A 895 11.66 -2.39 16.11
N TRP A 896 12.83 -2.69 16.69
CA TRP A 896 13.13 -2.42 18.09
C TRP A 896 13.71 -1.02 18.32
N GLY A 897 13.93 -0.22 17.27
CA GLY A 897 14.53 1.11 17.36
C GLY A 897 13.85 2.04 18.36
N SER A 898 12.51 2.13 18.34
CA SER A 898 11.75 2.96 19.30
C SER A 898 11.89 2.45 20.74
N LEU A 899 11.93 1.14 20.96
CA LEU A 899 12.08 0.54 22.29
C LEU A 899 13.48 0.78 22.87
N VAL A 900 14.52 0.50 22.07
CA VAL A 900 15.91 0.76 22.48
C VAL A 900 16.10 2.23 22.80
N LEU A 901 15.62 3.13 21.93
CA LEU A 901 15.77 4.56 22.15
C LEU A 901 15.02 5.04 23.40
N ALA A 902 13.84 4.48 23.70
CA ALA A 902 13.10 4.83 24.91
C ALA A 902 13.88 4.48 26.18
N GLU A 903 14.44 3.27 26.26
CA GLU A 903 15.27 2.85 27.40
C GLU A 903 16.54 3.69 27.54
N LEU A 904 17.18 4.07 26.42
CA LEU A 904 18.35 4.94 26.43
C LEU A 904 18.00 6.37 26.91
N VAL A 905 16.87 6.92 26.46
CA VAL A 905 16.41 8.24 26.92
C VAL A 905 16.09 8.21 28.41
N ASP A 906 15.43 7.17 28.91
CA ASP A 906 15.14 7.05 30.34
C ASP A 906 16.43 6.89 31.17
N ALA A 907 17.41 6.11 30.69
CA ALA A 907 18.71 6.00 31.32
C ALA A 907 19.47 7.33 31.34
N TRP A 908 19.40 8.13 30.27
CA TRP A 908 19.99 9.48 30.21
C TRP A 908 19.32 10.43 31.21
N LEU A 909 17.99 10.43 31.30
CA LEU A 909 17.28 11.26 32.28
C LEU A 909 17.64 10.86 33.72
N TRP A 910 17.85 9.56 33.96
CA TRP A 910 18.32 9.08 35.25
C TRP A 910 19.73 9.56 35.61
N THR A 911 20.65 9.75 34.64
CA THR A 911 21.98 10.34 34.95
C THR A 911 21.89 11.81 35.37
N ILE A 912 20.85 12.53 34.93
CA ILE A 912 20.55 13.89 35.41
C ILE A 912 20.10 13.82 36.87
N ASP A 913 19.10 12.99 37.17
CA ASP A 913 18.53 12.88 38.53
C ASP A 913 19.57 12.41 39.56
N THR A 914 20.53 11.60 39.13
CA THR A 914 21.64 11.09 39.96
C THR A 914 22.92 11.92 39.88
N LYS A 915 22.89 13.06 39.17
CA LYS A 915 24.02 14.00 39.02
C LYS A 915 25.33 13.35 38.58
N ARG A 916 25.30 12.52 37.53
CA ARG A 916 26.47 11.80 36.99
C ARG A 916 27.07 12.50 35.76
N GLY A 917 28.39 12.37 35.57
CA GLY A 917 29.12 12.84 34.39
C GLY A 917 28.84 14.29 34.02
N LEU A 918 28.19 14.51 32.87
CA LEU A 918 27.82 15.85 32.38
C LEU A 918 26.95 16.64 33.38
N PHE A 919 26.28 15.96 34.32
CA PHE A 919 25.38 16.54 35.31
C PHE A 919 25.93 16.57 36.74
N ALA A 920 27.21 16.21 36.91
CA ALA A 920 27.93 16.26 38.20
C ALA A 920 28.27 17.71 38.58
N SER A 921 27.24 18.48 38.94
CA SER A 921 27.34 19.91 39.29
C SER A 921 27.97 20.17 40.66
N ASP A 922 28.00 19.16 41.53
CA ASP A 922 28.50 19.27 42.91
C ASP A 922 30.03 19.10 43.01
N TRP A 923 30.69 18.56 41.98
CA TRP A 923 32.12 18.23 42.05
C TRP A 923 32.98 19.44 41.70
N LYS A 924 33.82 19.84 42.66
CA LYS A 924 34.88 20.83 42.46
C LYS A 924 36.17 20.07 42.12
N TYR A 925 36.95 20.69 41.24
CA TYR A 925 38.35 20.42 40.89
C TYR A 925 39.08 19.29 41.65
N SER A 926 39.15 18.09 41.10
CA SER A 926 39.97 17.01 41.66
C SER A 926 40.79 16.33 40.56
N GLY A 927 42.08 16.07 40.83
CA GLY A 927 42.98 15.32 39.95
C GLY A 927 44.36 15.98 39.70
N PRO A 928 45.40 15.22 39.32
CA PRO A 928 46.79 15.71 39.15
C PRO A 928 46.99 16.65 37.93
N THR A 929 45.99 16.72 37.07
CA THR A 929 45.99 17.42 35.77
C THR A 929 45.28 18.77 35.81
N ALA A 930 44.66 19.15 36.94
CA ALA A 930 44.10 20.47 37.18
C ALA A 930 45.22 21.51 37.40
N LYS A 931 46.05 21.73 36.38
CA LYS A 931 47.14 22.71 36.42
C LYS A 931 46.59 24.06 35.96
N LEU A 932 46.55 25.01 36.91
CA LEU A 932 46.36 26.47 36.75
C LEU A 932 44.92 27.00 36.97
N ARG A 933 44.75 27.73 38.09
CA ARG A 933 43.82 28.85 38.17
C ARG A 933 44.52 30.10 37.60
N PRO A 934 43.81 31.13 37.11
CA PRO A 934 44.41 32.41 36.71
C PRO A 934 45.13 33.20 37.83
N HIS A 935 45.31 32.61 39.02
CA HIS A 935 46.05 33.22 40.13
C HIS A 935 47.31 32.40 40.44
N LEU A 936 48.41 33.13 40.70
CA LEU A 936 49.80 32.71 40.95
C LEU A 936 50.03 31.80 42.20
N SER A 937 49.14 30.86 42.50
CA SER A 937 49.33 29.87 43.57
C SER A 937 48.78 28.51 43.14
N ALA A 938 49.59 27.46 43.26
CA ALA A 938 49.14 26.08 43.12
C ALA A 938 47.98 25.83 44.10
N GLY A 939 46.84 25.36 43.60
CA GLY A 939 45.71 24.98 44.45
C GLY A 939 46.09 23.79 45.32
N GLU A 940 45.63 23.78 46.57
CA GLU A 940 45.71 22.58 47.41
C GLU A 940 44.97 21.43 46.70
N PRO A 941 45.57 20.23 46.58
CA PRO A 941 44.91 19.09 45.95
C PRO A 941 43.70 18.67 46.80
N GLU A 942 42.49 18.84 46.28
CA GLU A 942 41.29 18.17 46.83
C GLU A 942 41.46 16.64 46.71
N GLU A 943 40.95 15.89 47.70
CA GLU A 943 41.01 14.42 47.70
C GLU A 943 40.48 13.86 46.36
N LEU A 944 41.21 12.90 45.79
CA LEU A 944 40.80 12.22 44.58
C LEU A 944 39.48 11.49 44.87
N PRO A 945 38.38 11.76 44.14
CA PRO A 945 37.17 10.97 44.27
C PRO A 945 37.45 9.52 43.85
N ASP A 946 36.79 8.57 44.52
CA ASP A 946 36.86 7.13 44.19
C ASP A 946 36.53 6.84 42.72
N ILE A 947 35.79 7.74 42.06
CA ILE A 947 35.40 7.65 40.65
C ILE A 947 35.82 8.94 39.93
N ASN A 948 36.60 8.79 38.85
CA ASN A 948 37.06 9.91 38.03
C ASN A 948 35.89 10.60 37.29
N PRO A 949 35.61 11.91 37.51
CA PRO A 949 34.55 12.65 36.81
C PRO A 949 34.69 12.65 35.30
N VAL A 950 35.94 12.68 34.83
CA VAL A 950 36.26 12.87 33.42
C VAL A 950 35.87 11.65 32.61
N ASP A 951 36.04 10.46 33.18
CA ASP A 951 35.62 9.19 32.56
C ASP A 951 34.10 9.16 32.31
N GLN A 952 33.32 9.66 33.28
CA GLN A 952 31.87 9.77 33.12
C GLN A 952 31.47 10.85 32.09
N ILE A 953 32.22 11.95 31.99
CA ILE A 953 32.01 12.99 30.97
C ILE A 953 32.30 12.45 29.56
N ILE A 954 33.39 11.68 29.42
CA ILE A 954 33.76 11.02 28.15
C ILE A 954 32.70 9.96 27.78
N ALA A 955 32.18 9.20 28.74
CA ALA A 955 31.06 8.28 28.49
C ALA A 955 29.84 9.03 27.94
N HIS A 956 29.45 10.18 28.52
CA HIS A 956 28.35 10.99 27.97
C HIS A 956 28.65 11.51 26.55
N ARG A 957 29.92 11.78 26.21
CA ARG A 957 30.31 12.19 24.85
C ARG A 957 30.08 11.09 23.81
N LEU A 958 30.52 9.87 24.10
CA LEU A 958 30.28 8.71 23.23
C LEU A 958 28.78 8.43 23.09
N TRP A 959 28.04 8.53 24.19
CA TRP A 959 26.59 8.33 24.12
C TRP A 959 25.91 9.39 23.24
N LEU A 960 26.32 10.65 23.38
CA LEU A 960 25.77 11.76 22.63
C LEU A 960 26.07 11.68 21.13
N GLY A 961 27.26 11.21 20.74
CA GLY A 961 27.57 10.99 19.34
C GLY A 961 26.66 9.93 18.69
N PHE A 962 26.34 8.85 19.42
CA PHE A 962 25.31 7.90 19.01
C PHE A 962 23.93 8.57 18.88
N PHE A 963 23.50 9.39 19.83
CA PHE A 963 22.22 10.12 19.72
C PHE A 963 22.16 11.07 18.52
N ILE A 964 23.26 11.75 18.18
CA ILE A 964 23.33 12.63 17.01
C ILE A 964 23.23 11.83 15.70
N ASP A 965 23.93 10.70 15.61
CA ASP A 965 23.82 9.77 14.47
C ASP A 965 22.37 9.27 14.30
N ARG A 966 21.77 8.80 15.40
CA ARG A 966 20.38 8.35 15.40
C ARG A 966 19.41 9.46 15.04
N PHE A 967 19.62 10.68 15.52
CA PHE A 967 18.82 11.85 15.15
C PHE A 967 18.83 12.09 13.63
N GLU A 968 20.01 12.01 12.99
CA GLU A 968 20.16 12.23 11.55
C GLU A 968 19.39 11.21 10.72
N VAL A 969 19.27 9.97 11.21
CA VAL A 969 18.50 8.92 10.57
C VAL A 969 17.00 9.12 10.78
N VAL A 970 16.57 9.37 12.03
CA VAL A 970 15.14 9.32 12.41
C VAL A 970 14.37 10.58 12.05
N ARG A 971 15.06 11.72 11.84
CA ARG A 971 14.44 12.98 11.37
C ARG A 971 13.64 12.82 10.07
N HIS A 972 13.98 11.82 9.27
CA HIS A 972 13.33 11.56 7.98
C HIS A 972 12.17 10.55 8.07
N ASN A 973 12.20 9.59 9.00
CA ASN A 973 11.36 8.41 8.94
C ASN A 973 10.63 7.99 10.24
N SER A 974 10.93 8.58 11.41
CA SER A 974 10.31 8.13 12.66
C SER A 974 9.96 9.28 13.61
N VAL A 975 8.68 9.66 13.61
CA VAL A 975 8.13 10.67 14.54
C VAL A 975 8.23 10.21 15.99
N GLU A 976 7.98 8.92 16.25
CA GLU A 976 8.07 8.34 17.60
C GLU A 976 9.47 8.51 18.20
N GLN A 977 10.51 8.16 17.43
CA GLN A 977 11.90 8.31 17.87
C GLN A 977 12.29 9.79 18.03
N LEU A 978 11.79 10.68 17.16
CA LEU A 978 11.99 12.12 17.33
C LEU A 978 11.38 12.66 18.63
N LEU A 979 10.18 12.20 19.02
CA LEU A 979 9.56 12.61 20.27
C LEU A 979 10.36 12.15 21.49
N LEU A 980 10.96 10.96 21.44
CA LEU A 980 11.87 10.47 22.48
C LEU A 980 13.11 11.35 22.62
N ILE A 981 13.73 11.75 21.50
CA ILE A 981 14.85 12.71 21.50
C ILE A 981 14.39 14.07 22.04
N GLY A 982 13.20 14.54 21.66
CA GLY A 982 12.60 15.75 22.21
C GLY A 982 12.43 15.69 23.73
N ARG A 983 11.96 14.57 24.28
CA ARG A 983 11.85 14.34 25.73
C ARG A 983 13.21 14.41 26.43
N MET A 984 14.24 13.79 25.85
CA MET A 984 15.62 13.87 26.35
C MET A 984 16.13 15.32 26.40
N LEU A 985 15.95 16.06 25.31
CA LEU A 985 16.37 17.46 25.19
C LEU A 985 15.66 18.37 26.20
N GLN A 986 14.34 18.20 26.35
CA GLN A 986 13.54 18.95 27.31
C GLN A 986 13.90 18.65 28.77
N GLY A 987 14.14 17.38 29.09
CA GLY A 987 14.56 16.96 30.43
C GLY A 987 15.94 17.54 30.79
N THR A 988 16.89 17.48 29.86
CA THR A 988 18.26 17.97 30.06
C THR A 988 18.33 19.49 30.24
N THR A 989 17.53 20.25 29.48
CA THR A 989 17.55 21.72 29.51
C THR A 989 16.58 22.32 30.55
N LYS A 990 15.92 21.48 31.36
CA LYS A 990 14.94 21.93 32.37
C LYS A 990 15.56 22.83 33.43
N LEU A 991 16.80 22.56 33.83
CA LEU A 991 17.53 23.32 34.85
C LEU A 991 18.88 23.78 34.28
N PRO A 992 19.04 25.05 33.86
CA PRO A 992 20.25 25.53 33.20
C PRO A 992 21.55 25.39 34.01
N TRP A 993 21.46 25.22 35.33
CA TRP A 993 22.58 25.12 36.26
C TRP A 993 22.93 23.68 36.68
N SER A 994 22.30 22.66 36.08
CA SER A 994 22.56 21.25 36.43
C SER A 994 23.81 20.66 35.77
N PHE A 995 24.47 21.39 34.87
CA PHE A 995 25.65 20.92 34.16
C PHE A 995 26.91 20.95 35.03
N SER A 996 27.81 19.99 34.80
CA SER A 996 29.15 19.97 35.39
C SER A 996 29.94 21.20 34.94
N ARG A 997 30.72 21.75 35.86
CA ARG A 997 31.60 22.90 35.62
C ARG A 997 33.03 22.49 35.28
N HIS A 998 33.27 21.18 35.16
CA HIS A 998 34.59 20.67 34.84
C HIS A 998 35.00 21.07 33.41
N PRO A 999 36.22 21.57 33.14
CA PRO A 999 36.59 22.06 31.80
C PRO A 999 36.53 20.97 30.72
N ALA A 1000 36.78 19.71 31.07
CA ALA A 1000 36.62 18.57 30.17
C ALA A 1000 35.18 18.35 29.68
N ALA A 1001 34.18 18.99 30.29
CA ALA A 1001 32.79 18.88 29.87
C ALA A 1001 32.43 19.81 28.71
N ALA A 1002 33.27 20.81 28.38
CA ALA A 1002 32.95 21.84 27.40
C ALA A 1002 32.51 21.27 26.05
N GLY A 1003 33.32 20.39 25.45
CA GLY A 1003 33.02 19.77 24.16
C GLY A 1003 31.76 18.91 24.20
N THR A 1004 31.51 18.20 25.30
CA THR A 1004 30.30 17.38 25.48
C THR A 1004 29.06 18.27 25.62
N PHE A 1005 29.16 19.36 26.38
CA PHE A 1005 28.12 20.35 26.57
C PHE A 1005 27.74 21.03 25.24
N PHE A 1006 28.70 21.59 24.51
CA PHE A 1006 28.41 22.28 23.24
C PHE A 1006 27.96 21.33 22.13
N THR A 1007 28.42 20.08 22.14
CA THR A 1007 27.87 19.04 21.26
C THR A 1007 26.40 18.76 21.56
N PHE A 1008 26.00 18.80 22.84
CA PHE A 1008 24.61 18.58 23.24
C PHE A 1008 23.73 19.75 22.79
N MET A 1009 24.23 20.97 22.98
CA MET A 1009 23.56 22.18 22.51
C MET A 1009 23.42 22.19 20.98
N LEU A 1010 24.43 21.72 20.25
CA LEU A 1010 24.37 21.52 18.80
C LEU A 1010 23.26 20.54 18.41
N LEU A 1011 23.11 19.39 19.09
CA LEU A 1011 21.98 18.47 18.86
C LEU A 1011 20.64 19.17 19.10
N GLY A 1012 20.54 19.93 20.19
CA GLY A 1012 19.34 20.71 20.52
C GLY A 1012 18.96 21.70 19.42
N LEU A 1013 19.92 22.49 18.90
CA LEU A 1013 19.68 23.43 17.80
C LEU A 1013 19.34 22.72 16.49
N LYS A 1014 20.03 21.60 16.18
CA LYS A 1014 19.68 20.76 15.02
C LYS A 1014 18.22 20.29 15.12
N PHE A 1015 17.79 19.81 16.28
CA PHE A 1015 16.41 19.41 16.53
C PHE A 1015 15.43 20.59 16.36
N CYS A 1016 15.79 21.78 16.89
CA CYS A 1016 14.94 22.96 16.76
C CYS A 1016 14.81 23.44 15.30
N SER A 1017 15.85 23.27 14.47
CA SER A 1017 15.77 23.63 13.03
C SER A 1017 14.77 22.76 12.25
N CYS A 1018 14.42 21.57 12.76
CA CYS A 1018 13.34 20.74 12.21
C CYS A 1018 11.93 21.30 12.46
N GLN A 1019 11.76 22.43 13.16
CA GLN A 1019 10.44 23.04 13.41
C GLN A 1019 9.61 23.34 12.15
N SER A 1020 10.28 23.56 11.00
CA SER A 1020 9.63 23.77 9.70
C SER A 1020 9.26 22.48 8.98
N GLN A 1021 9.86 21.34 9.38
CA GLN A 1021 9.60 20.03 8.79
C GLN A 1021 8.26 19.48 9.30
N GLY A 1022 7.46 18.97 8.35
CA GLY A 1022 6.06 18.60 8.55
C GLY A 1022 5.73 17.79 9.80
N ASN A 1023 6.61 16.85 10.16
CA ASN A 1023 6.42 15.94 11.30
C ASN A 1023 6.34 16.64 12.66
N LEU A 1024 6.96 17.81 12.81
CA LEU A 1024 7.08 18.53 14.09
C LEU A 1024 6.30 19.85 14.13
N GLN A 1025 5.58 20.20 13.06
CA GLN A 1025 4.83 21.47 12.98
C GLN A 1025 3.81 21.64 14.13
N ASN A 1026 3.17 20.55 14.55
CA ASN A 1026 2.20 20.54 15.66
C ASN A 1026 2.84 20.86 17.03
N PHE A 1027 4.17 20.78 17.15
CA PHE A 1027 4.92 21.00 18.39
C PHE A 1027 5.72 22.30 18.40
N ARG A 1028 5.47 23.20 17.43
CA ARG A 1028 6.24 24.44 17.22
C ARG A 1028 6.48 25.24 18.50
N SER A 1029 5.44 25.49 19.32
CA SER A 1029 5.58 26.24 20.57
C SER A 1029 6.47 25.52 21.60
N GLY A 1030 6.38 24.19 21.67
CA GLY A 1030 7.25 23.39 22.54
C GLY A 1030 8.71 23.41 22.09
N ILE A 1031 8.95 23.45 20.78
CA ILE A 1031 10.29 23.57 20.19
C ILE A 1031 10.88 24.95 20.44
N GLN A 1032 10.10 26.03 20.31
CA GLN A 1032 10.55 27.39 20.63
C GLN A 1032 10.92 27.53 22.11
N LEU A 1033 10.16 26.90 23.02
CA LEU A 1033 10.52 26.87 24.45
C LEU A 1033 11.81 26.08 24.69
N LEU A 1034 12.02 24.99 23.96
CA LEU A 1034 13.27 24.24 24.04
C LEU A 1034 14.45 25.06 23.52
N GLU A 1035 14.29 25.77 22.41
CA GLU A 1035 15.28 26.66 21.82
C GLU A 1035 15.69 27.79 22.80
N ASP A 1036 14.73 28.45 23.45
CA ASP A 1036 15.00 29.45 24.50
C ASP A 1036 15.79 28.84 25.68
N ARG A 1037 15.44 27.62 26.11
CA ARG A 1037 16.18 26.93 27.18
C ARG A 1037 17.60 26.56 26.78
N ILE A 1038 17.82 26.14 25.53
CA ILE A 1038 19.15 25.88 24.99
C ILE A 1038 19.99 27.15 25.03
N TYR A 1039 19.46 28.28 24.55
CA TYR A 1039 20.17 29.56 24.63
C TYR A 1039 20.49 29.99 26.06
N ARG A 1040 19.54 29.83 27.00
CA ARG A 1040 19.80 30.12 28.42
C ARG A 1040 20.87 29.23 29.02
N ALA A 1041 20.87 27.93 28.70
CA ALA A 1041 21.91 27.01 29.16
C ALA A 1041 23.28 27.41 28.61
N CYS A 1042 23.38 27.72 27.31
CA CYS A 1042 24.60 28.23 26.68
C CYS A 1042 25.12 29.51 27.33
N LEU A 1043 24.25 30.50 27.56
CA LEU A 1043 24.63 31.74 28.25
C LEU A 1043 25.04 31.47 29.71
N GLY A 1044 24.36 30.54 30.37
CA GLY A 1044 24.70 30.09 31.73
C GLY A 1044 26.08 29.47 31.84
N TRP A 1045 26.56 28.76 30.82
CA TRP A 1045 27.92 28.21 30.77
C TRP A 1045 28.98 29.31 30.89
N PHE A 1046 28.79 30.43 30.19
CA PHE A 1046 29.73 31.56 30.19
C PHE A 1046 29.60 32.49 31.40
N ALA A 1047 28.65 32.24 32.31
CA ALA A 1047 28.52 33.01 33.55
C ALA A 1047 29.57 32.61 34.61
N PHE A 1048 30.30 31.51 34.41
CA PHE A 1048 31.32 30.99 35.31
C PHE A 1048 32.74 31.37 34.85
N GLU A 1049 33.69 31.41 35.79
CA GLU A 1049 35.09 31.72 35.47
C GLU A 1049 35.73 30.65 34.55
N PRO A 1050 36.50 31.05 33.52
CA PRO A 1050 37.15 30.12 32.61
C PRO A 1050 38.28 29.36 33.30
N GLN A 1051 38.35 28.06 33.02
CA GLN A 1051 39.30 27.15 33.64
C GLN A 1051 39.82 26.14 32.62
N PHE A 1052 40.99 25.55 32.89
CA PHE A 1052 41.68 24.65 31.97
C PHE A 1052 41.83 23.24 32.54
N TYR A 1053 41.77 22.26 31.65
CA TYR A 1053 42.03 20.85 31.95
C TYR A 1053 42.86 20.28 30.81
N ASP A 1054 43.99 19.67 31.15
CA ASP A 1054 44.85 19.00 30.17
C ASP A 1054 44.87 17.50 30.47
N MET A 1055 44.53 16.71 29.47
CA MET A 1055 44.74 15.27 29.49
C MET A 1055 46.01 15.06 28.67
N ASN A 1056 46.99 14.26 29.11
CA ASN A 1056 48.28 14.00 28.42
C ASN A 1056 48.09 13.39 27.01
N ASN A 1057 47.42 14.10 26.12
CA ASN A 1057 46.83 13.69 24.87
C ASN A 1057 46.67 14.94 24.00
N MET A 1058 47.49 15.02 22.96
CA MET A 1058 47.58 16.19 22.09
C MET A 1058 46.27 16.53 21.36
N ASN A 1059 45.35 15.58 21.21
CA ASN A 1059 44.13 15.76 20.43
C ASN A 1059 42.89 16.16 21.25
N PHE A 1060 42.96 16.04 22.59
CA PHE A 1060 41.79 16.30 23.44
C PHE A 1060 41.33 17.75 23.36
N ALA A 1061 42.25 18.70 23.56
CA ALA A 1061 41.94 20.14 23.46
C ALA A 1061 41.45 20.54 22.06
N GLN A 1062 42.00 19.94 21.00
CA GLN A 1062 41.54 20.16 19.63
C GLN A 1062 40.09 19.67 19.44
N SER A 1063 39.74 18.50 19.99
CA SER A 1063 38.39 17.95 19.95
C SER A 1063 37.37 18.81 20.72
N GLU A 1064 37.76 19.35 21.88
CA GLU A 1064 36.94 20.33 22.61
C GLU A 1064 36.67 21.56 21.75
N ALA A 1065 37.73 22.16 21.18
CA ALA A 1065 37.64 23.36 20.38
C ALA A 1065 36.80 23.15 19.11
N GLN A 1066 36.96 22.02 18.43
CA GLN A 1066 36.14 21.65 17.26
C GLN A 1066 34.65 21.55 17.61
N SER A 1067 34.32 20.97 18.77
CA SER A 1067 32.93 20.84 19.23
C SER A 1067 32.28 22.22 19.44
N VAL A 1068 33.03 23.16 20.02
CA VAL A 1068 32.59 24.57 20.14
C VAL A 1068 32.47 25.23 18.77
N GLN A 1069 33.43 25.03 17.88
CA GLN A 1069 33.41 25.59 16.52
C GLN A 1069 32.18 25.14 15.74
N TYR A 1070 31.84 23.85 15.75
CA TYR A 1070 30.65 23.33 15.04
C TYR A 1070 29.35 23.88 15.62
N PHE A 1071 29.29 24.07 16.95
CA PHE A 1071 28.18 24.77 17.57
C PHE A 1071 28.08 26.23 17.09
N CYS A 1072 29.19 26.97 17.07
CA CYS A 1072 29.22 28.37 16.60
C CYS A 1072 28.81 28.50 15.13
N ASN A 1073 29.16 27.54 14.28
CA ASN A 1073 28.79 27.54 12.86
C ASN A 1073 27.26 27.50 12.63
N MET A 1074 26.45 27.04 13.60
CA MET A 1074 24.99 27.09 13.51
C MET A 1074 24.42 28.53 13.56
N PHE A 1075 25.23 29.50 13.99
CA PHE A 1075 24.84 30.91 14.11
C PHE A 1075 25.40 31.79 12.98
N GLN A 1076 26.23 31.21 12.11
CA GLN A 1076 26.77 31.93 10.96
C GLN A 1076 25.72 31.92 9.82
N PRO A 1077 25.49 33.07 9.15
CA PRO A 1077 24.45 33.23 8.14
C PRO A 1077 24.70 32.44 6.85
#